data_AF-A0A367LR46-F1
#
_entry.id   AF-A0A367LR46-F1
#
_cell.length_a   1.000
_cell.length_b   1.000
_cell.length_c   1.000
_cell.angle_alpha   90.00
_cell.angle_beta   90.00
_cell.angle_gamma   90.00
#
_symmetry.space_group_name_H-M   'P 1'
#
loop_
_entity.id
_entity.type
_entity.pdbx_description
1 polymer ?
#
loop_
_entity_poly.entity_id
_entity_poly.type
_entity_poly.pdbx_seq_one_letter_code
_entity_poly.pdbx_strand_id
1 'polypeptide(L)'
;MAFAPAIGDGSRARMPVENTTSLRLVAGETEQGDEMDQVEATTTKKNHSKKQKKTVFETDSDPDNRMSFWGGPEPVPLPPRFERIKRNLIAGHEAAVEASWPRLIHALRAEVEHIEGLGPHLIPSIEFADVDDAAQTARFGRDLRRYGVGVVRKVLDPRTADEAVRDTVRYLHRRQSHVSRRSPSSSTARFRAPRQDPTCFDCFWTPAQVRCRAHPNVLRAQRFLMSLWDTGSDQRLNTNLPISYVDRVRVRGPGFDTAPPASESCSADASSFPASTSSPSSSPPPSSSSYPSSSVDSSPTVSSPSSVAANDAENASGRFWPPQPPPQQQLLAGQSADDWITALQSSAGVVAQVDNGSLERWEPDGYGRCGTYDRIFQGCWEQYDPWQCASRVAATIDLYNGYGSCSIFRMFQGLLALSTTEPGMLRLLPSPRLATAYYLLRPFFSPRRPAPNSPRPGPDWDAYLDPSNWELQSEPDTIIHGAVPGHAQRLTERWHPHLHLRSSLVTLPTLQPGDYIFWHPDLPYHFSNSDAASAAVATTPAAASSSPNPYPVSMLLYVPAAPLTQTNALYLARQRKAFRRGHPGPDFDTLGRGIVAEDPGLRPGDEEIARVGGVEALRAMGLAPWEPRGRPSAVVDLANLILFPE
;
A
#
# COMPACT_ATOMS: atom_id res chain seq x y z
N MET A 1 -8.79 -43.45 30.47
CA MET A 1 -9.33 -44.83 30.64
C MET A 1 -10.73 -44.84 30.04
N ALA A 2 -11.17 -45.84 29.28
CA ALA A 2 -10.47 -47.02 28.76
C ALA A 2 -11.19 -47.61 27.53
N PHE A 3 -10.40 -48.04 26.53
CA PHE A 3 -10.69 -49.03 25.47
C PHE A 3 -11.91 -48.92 24.54
N ALA A 4 -11.75 -49.52 23.35
CA ALA A 4 -12.75 -49.67 22.29
C ALA A 4 -13.05 -51.16 22.03
N PRO A 5 -14.07 -51.51 21.23
CA PRO A 5 -14.19 -52.80 20.54
C PRO A 5 -13.72 -52.72 19.06
N ALA A 6 -13.46 -53.87 18.42
CA ALA A 6 -12.95 -53.93 17.05
C ALA A 6 -13.29 -55.24 16.30
N ILE A 7 -13.32 -55.14 14.95
CA ILE A 7 -13.10 -56.22 13.93
C ILE A 7 -14.23 -57.25 13.65
N GLY A 8 -14.33 -57.64 12.36
CA GLY A 8 -15.21 -58.66 11.76
C GLY A 8 -16.15 -58.05 10.71
N ASP A 9 -15.91 -57.98 9.40
CA ASP A 9 -15.26 -58.86 8.38
C ASP A 9 -16.15 -59.99 7.81
N GLY A 10 -16.14 -60.18 6.49
CA GLY A 10 -16.77 -61.31 5.78
C GLY A 10 -17.69 -60.99 4.56
N SER A 11 -17.14 -61.17 3.34
CA SER A 11 -17.78 -61.63 2.06
C SER A 11 -19.03 -60.90 1.46
N ARG A 12 -19.21 -60.53 0.17
CA ARG A 12 -18.57 -60.67 -1.18
C ARG A 12 -19.39 -61.48 -2.23
N ALA A 13 -19.99 -60.79 -3.21
CA ALA A 13 -20.51 -61.35 -4.49
C ALA A 13 -20.43 -60.28 -5.62
N ARG A 14 -19.63 -60.47 -6.68
CA ARG A 14 -19.98 -60.88 -8.08
C ARG A 14 -20.77 -59.81 -8.90
N MET A 15 -20.18 -59.10 -9.88
CA MET A 15 -19.65 -59.48 -11.23
C MET A 15 -20.77 -59.57 -12.32
N PRO A 16 -20.55 -59.34 -13.65
CA PRO A 16 -19.31 -59.21 -14.48
C PRO A 16 -19.04 -57.77 -15.00
N VAL A 17 -17.98 -57.36 -15.73
CA VAL A 17 -16.89 -57.94 -16.57
C VAL A 17 -17.13 -58.06 -18.09
N GLU A 18 -16.40 -57.23 -18.87
CA GLU A 18 -15.69 -57.48 -20.18
C GLU A 18 -15.26 -56.10 -20.80
N ASN A 19 -14.26 -55.96 -21.69
CA ASN A 19 -12.88 -56.47 -21.68
C ASN A 19 -11.96 -55.61 -22.61
N THR A 20 -10.68 -55.43 -22.23
CA THR A 20 -9.42 -55.20 -23.03
C THR A 20 -9.45 -54.62 -24.48
N THR A 21 -8.47 -53.81 -24.94
CA THR A 21 -7.05 -54.21 -25.15
C THR A 21 -6.07 -53.03 -25.39
N SER A 22 -4.77 -53.24 -25.07
CA SER A 22 -3.58 -52.36 -25.22
C SER A 22 -3.14 -52.10 -26.69
N LEU A 23 -2.19 -51.19 -27.04
CA LEU A 23 -0.71 -51.20 -26.86
C LEU A 23 -0.13 -49.79 -27.19
N ARG A 24 0.82 -49.20 -26.42
CA ARG A 24 2.31 -49.30 -26.38
C ARG A 24 3.10 -48.51 -27.47
N LEU A 25 4.17 -47.83 -27.03
CA LEU A 25 5.16 -47.09 -27.85
C LEU A 25 6.21 -48.00 -28.52
N VAL A 26 6.72 -47.58 -29.68
CA VAL A 26 8.05 -47.89 -30.25
C VAL A 26 8.54 -46.65 -31.03
N ALA A 27 9.85 -46.43 -31.12
CA ALA A 27 10.48 -45.37 -31.92
C ALA A 27 11.30 -45.96 -33.11
N GLY A 28 11.62 -45.14 -34.11
CA GLY A 28 12.48 -45.55 -35.23
C GLY A 28 12.94 -44.36 -36.07
N GLU A 29 14.24 -44.30 -36.34
CA GLU A 29 14.90 -43.32 -37.22
C GLU A 29 15.08 -43.91 -38.62
N THR A 30 15.19 -43.08 -39.66
CA THR A 30 15.97 -43.36 -40.89
C THR A 30 16.18 -42.05 -41.68
N GLU A 31 17.13 -42.05 -42.62
CA GLU A 31 17.81 -40.83 -43.08
C GLU A 31 17.58 -40.45 -44.57
N GLN A 32 18.08 -39.25 -44.92
CA GLN A 32 18.64 -38.84 -46.22
C GLN A 32 17.70 -38.70 -47.44
N GLY A 33 18.04 -37.75 -48.31
CA GLY A 33 17.32 -37.45 -49.56
C GLY A 33 17.34 -35.96 -49.90
N ASP A 34 18.28 -35.56 -50.75
CA ASP A 34 18.37 -34.27 -51.46
C ASP A 34 17.06 -33.93 -52.23
N GLU A 35 16.76 -32.70 -52.66
CA GLU A 35 17.63 -31.81 -53.44
C GLU A 35 17.19 -30.32 -53.36
N MET A 36 17.91 -29.44 -54.06
CA MET A 36 17.86 -27.97 -53.97
C MET A 36 17.35 -27.35 -55.27
N ASP A 37 16.45 -26.36 -55.20
CA ASP A 37 16.40 -25.32 -56.25
C ASP A 37 15.83 -23.97 -55.76
N GLN A 38 16.18 -22.87 -56.46
CA GLN A 38 15.72 -21.50 -56.20
C GLN A 38 15.11 -20.87 -57.46
N VAL A 39 13.87 -20.36 -57.37
CA VAL A 39 13.38 -19.34 -58.32
C VAL A 39 12.49 -18.31 -57.61
N GLU A 40 12.97 -17.08 -57.49
CA GLU A 40 12.08 -15.90 -57.34
C GLU A 40 11.55 -15.48 -58.72
N ALA A 41 10.30 -14.99 -58.81
CA ALA A 41 9.98 -13.71 -59.49
C ALA A 41 8.48 -13.33 -59.53
N THR A 42 8.21 -12.07 -59.16
CA THR A 42 7.27 -11.10 -59.78
C THR A 42 5.74 -11.33 -59.89
N THR A 43 5.02 -10.64 -59.00
CA THR A 43 4.03 -9.55 -59.29
C THR A 43 2.61 -9.87 -59.83
N THR A 44 1.58 -9.26 -59.18
CA THR A 44 0.53 -8.35 -59.76
C THR A 44 -0.93 -8.53 -59.23
N LYS A 45 -1.30 -7.68 -58.26
CA LYS A 45 -2.61 -7.00 -58.02
C LYS A 45 -3.97 -7.76 -58.02
N LYS A 46 -4.65 -7.61 -56.87
CA LYS A 46 -6.10 -7.33 -56.66
C LYS A 46 -7.16 -8.39 -57.03
N ASN A 47 -7.95 -8.76 -56.01
CA ASN A 47 -9.36 -8.30 -55.98
C ASN A 47 -9.92 -8.18 -54.54
N HIS A 48 -11.06 -7.50 -54.38
CA HIS A 48 -11.70 -7.24 -53.07
C HIS A 48 -12.84 -8.20 -52.76
N SER A 49 -13.06 -8.48 -51.47
CA SER A 49 -14.41 -8.63 -50.89
C SER A 49 -14.44 -8.07 -49.46
N LYS A 50 -15.57 -7.51 -49.04
CA LYS A 50 -15.74 -6.84 -47.73
C LYS A 50 -16.54 -7.72 -46.77
N LYS A 51 -16.22 -7.69 -45.48
CA LYS A 51 -17.15 -8.05 -44.39
C LYS A 51 -17.43 -6.83 -43.52
N GLN A 52 -18.69 -6.62 -43.18
CA GLN A 52 -19.15 -5.47 -42.40
C GLN A 52 -18.89 -5.68 -40.90
N LYS A 53 -18.51 -4.62 -40.19
CA LYS A 53 -18.79 -4.48 -38.75
C LYS A 53 -20.02 -3.58 -38.60
N LYS A 54 -20.96 -3.97 -37.74
CA LYS A 54 -22.00 -3.04 -37.25
C LYS A 54 -21.35 -2.10 -36.24
N THR A 55 -21.63 -0.81 -36.37
CA THR A 55 -21.48 0.15 -35.27
C THR A 55 -22.69 0.08 -34.35
N VAL A 56 -22.45 0.25 -33.05
CA VAL A 56 -23.47 0.68 -32.09
C VAL A 56 -23.14 2.14 -31.77
N PHE A 57 -24.15 2.99 -31.73
CA PHE A 57 -23.98 4.38 -31.27
C PHE A 57 -23.98 4.39 -29.74
N GLU A 58 -22.89 4.87 -29.16
CA GLU A 58 -22.81 5.24 -27.76
C GLU A 58 -23.13 6.75 -27.68
N THR A 59 -24.08 7.14 -26.84
CA THR A 59 -24.60 8.52 -26.82
C THR A 59 -23.67 9.45 -26.03
N ASP A 60 -23.44 10.62 -26.61
CA ASP A 60 -22.54 11.65 -26.09
C ASP A 60 -22.88 12.06 -24.65
N SER A 61 -21.86 12.19 -23.79
CA SER A 61 -22.01 12.56 -22.39
C SER A 61 -20.93 13.55 -21.96
N ASP A 62 -21.39 14.74 -21.61
CA ASP A 62 -20.68 15.94 -21.15
C ASP A 62 -19.22 15.76 -20.65
N PRO A 63 -18.21 16.38 -21.29
CA PRO A 63 -16.79 16.13 -20.98
C PRO A 63 -16.30 16.65 -19.61
N ASP A 64 -17.12 17.39 -18.85
CA ASP A 64 -16.74 17.95 -17.55
C ASP A 64 -16.80 16.92 -16.39
N ASN A 65 -17.55 15.81 -16.54
CA ASN A 65 -17.74 14.81 -15.48
C ASN A 65 -16.60 13.77 -15.37
N ARG A 66 -15.37 14.23 -15.09
CA ARG A 66 -14.18 13.39 -14.92
C ARG A 66 -14.12 12.75 -13.53
N MET A 67 -14.99 11.75 -13.27
CA MET A 67 -15.02 11.03 -12.00
C MET A 67 -13.65 10.42 -11.64
N SER A 68 -13.15 10.70 -10.43
CA SER A 68 -11.95 10.02 -9.92
C SER A 68 -12.21 8.53 -9.68
N PHE A 69 -11.16 7.71 -9.78
CA PHE A 69 -11.24 6.24 -9.57
C PHE A 69 -11.80 5.83 -8.19
N TRP A 70 -11.81 6.77 -7.23
CA TRP A 70 -12.28 6.59 -5.86
C TRP A 70 -13.56 7.36 -5.54
N GLY A 71 -14.28 7.91 -6.53
CA GLY A 71 -15.57 8.60 -6.33
C GLY A 71 -15.48 10.00 -5.70
N GLY A 72 -14.27 10.49 -5.41
CA GLY A 72 -14.05 11.75 -4.70
C GLY A 72 -14.28 11.58 -3.19
N PRO A 73 -15.19 12.35 -2.56
CA PRO A 73 -15.56 12.17 -1.16
C PRO A 73 -16.67 11.12 -0.94
N GLU A 74 -17.33 10.67 -2.01
CA GLU A 74 -18.35 9.62 -2.00
C GLU A 74 -17.73 8.23 -2.26
N PRO A 75 -18.26 7.15 -1.67
CA PRO A 75 -17.75 5.80 -1.92
C PRO A 75 -18.18 5.28 -3.31
N VAL A 76 -17.33 4.44 -3.91
CA VAL A 76 -17.52 3.92 -5.28
C VAL A 76 -18.55 2.77 -5.30
N PRO A 77 -19.61 2.85 -6.14
CA PRO A 77 -20.45 1.69 -6.46
C PRO A 77 -19.68 0.71 -7.35
N LEU A 78 -19.63 -0.56 -6.95
CA LEU A 78 -18.93 -1.62 -7.68
C LEU A 78 -19.90 -2.34 -8.66
N PRO A 79 -19.41 -3.24 -9.54
CA PRO A 79 -20.28 -4.03 -10.42
C PRO A 79 -21.31 -4.89 -9.63
N PRO A 80 -22.50 -5.19 -10.19
CA PRO A 80 -23.58 -5.92 -9.50
C PRO A 80 -23.21 -7.28 -8.88
N ARG A 81 -22.06 -7.87 -9.22
CA ARG A 81 -21.54 -9.07 -8.54
C ARG A 81 -21.32 -8.85 -7.04
N PHE A 82 -21.03 -7.61 -6.60
CA PHE A 82 -20.68 -7.31 -5.22
C PHE A 82 -21.89 -7.27 -4.27
N GLU A 83 -23.07 -6.88 -4.75
CA GLU A 83 -24.33 -7.11 -4.04
C GLU A 83 -24.51 -8.61 -3.74
N ARG A 84 -24.34 -9.47 -4.76
CA ARG A 84 -24.45 -10.92 -4.60
C ARG A 84 -23.39 -11.48 -3.65
N ILE A 85 -22.17 -10.95 -3.68
CA ILE A 85 -21.11 -11.32 -2.72
C ILE A 85 -21.53 -10.95 -1.29
N LYS A 86 -22.03 -9.73 -1.05
CA LYS A 86 -22.58 -9.32 0.26
C LYS A 86 -23.70 -10.28 0.70
N ARG A 87 -24.72 -10.52 -0.13
CA ARG A 87 -25.81 -11.46 0.22
C ARG A 87 -25.30 -12.87 0.54
N ASN A 88 -24.32 -13.38 -0.22
CA ASN A 88 -23.79 -14.73 -0.01
C ASN A 88 -22.93 -14.86 1.26
N LEU A 89 -22.19 -13.83 1.68
CA LEU A 89 -21.28 -13.90 2.83
C LEU A 89 -22.00 -14.08 4.17
N ILE A 90 -23.21 -13.51 4.31
CA ILE A 90 -23.99 -13.54 5.55
C ILE A 90 -25.21 -14.47 5.46
N ALA A 91 -25.31 -15.28 4.41
CA ALA A 91 -26.48 -16.09 4.12
C ALA A 91 -26.77 -17.13 5.23
N GLY A 92 -27.96 -17.06 5.83
CA GLY A 92 -28.35 -17.88 6.99
C GLY A 92 -27.76 -17.40 8.33
N HIS A 93 -27.09 -16.26 8.35
CA HIS A 93 -26.48 -15.61 9.51
C HIS A 93 -26.91 -14.14 9.68
N GLU A 94 -27.86 -13.67 8.90
CA GLU A 94 -28.28 -12.27 8.79
C GLU A 94 -28.67 -11.69 10.18
N ALA A 95 -29.54 -12.38 10.90
CA ALA A 95 -29.97 -11.98 12.25
C ALA A 95 -28.83 -12.04 13.29
N ALA A 96 -27.84 -12.92 13.11
CA ALA A 96 -26.66 -12.99 13.97
C ALA A 96 -25.69 -11.82 13.70
N VAL A 97 -25.53 -11.45 12.42
CA VAL A 97 -24.75 -10.28 11.98
C VAL A 97 -25.39 -8.99 12.48
N GLU A 98 -26.71 -8.81 12.30
CA GLU A 98 -27.46 -7.67 12.83
C GLU A 98 -27.30 -7.56 14.36
N ALA A 99 -27.52 -8.65 15.10
CA ALA A 99 -27.32 -8.69 16.55
C ALA A 99 -25.86 -8.55 16.99
N SER A 100 -24.88 -8.60 16.07
CA SER A 100 -23.46 -8.40 16.36
C SER A 100 -23.01 -6.95 16.25
N TRP A 101 -23.70 -6.13 15.46
CA TRP A 101 -23.33 -4.74 15.21
C TRP A 101 -23.39 -3.86 16.48
N PRO A 102 -24.46 -3.90 17.31
CA PRO A 102 -24.45 -3.16 18.57
C PRO A 102 -23.33 -3.58 19.51
N ARG A 103 -23.00 -4.88 19.58
CA ARG A 103 -21.89 -5.38 20.42
C ARG A 103 -20.55 -4.83 19.92
N LEU A 104 -20.34 -4.81 18.62
CA LEU A 104 -19.13 -4.30 17.97
C LEU A 104 -18.97 -2.79 18.16
N ILE A 105 -20.02 -2.00 18.00
CA ILE A 105 -19.95 -0.54 18.15
C ILE A 105 -19.69 -0.13 19.61
N HIS A 106 -20.29 -0.81 20.60
CA HIS A 106 -19.96 -0.58 22.01
C HIS A 106 -18.50 -0.95 22.32
N ALA A 107 -18.03 -2.11 21.85
CA ALA A 107 -16.64 -2.52 22.04
C ALA A 107 -15.66 -1.57 21.35
N LEU A 108 -16.00 -1.06 20.16
CA LEU A 108 -15.18 -0.11 19.41
C LEU A 108 -15.14 1.29 20.06
N ARG A 109 -16.23 1.76 20.67
CA ARG A 109 -16.22 3.02 21.45
C ARG A 109 -15.25 2.93 22.64
N ALA A 110 -15.38 1.87 23.44
CA ALA A 110 -14.48 1.62 24.57
C ALA A 110 -13.01 1.40 24.13
N GLU A 111 -12.80 0.79 22.96
CA GLU A 111 -11.46 0.63 22.37
C GLU A 111 -10.86 1.98 21.95
N VAL A 112 -11.64 2.88 21.33
CA VAL A 112 -11.19 4.23 20.99
C VAL A 112 -10.82 5.00 22.27
N GLU A 113 -11.63 4.93 23.31
CA GLU A 113 -11.36 5.58 24.62
C GLU A 113 -10.07 5.04 25.27
N HIS A 114 -9.87 3.71 25.27
CA HIS A 114 -8.63 3.07 25.73
C HIS A 114 -7.41 3.47 24.89
N ILE A 115 -7.58 3.62 23.58
CA ILE A 115 -6.50 4.01 22.67
C ILE A 115 -6.12 5.48 22.88
N GLU A 116 -7.11 6.38 22.96
CA GLU A 116 -6.91 7.82 23.14
C GLU A 116 -6.30 8.15 24.52
N GLY A 117 -6.70 7.42 25.57
CA GLY A 117 -6.17 7.61 26.93
C GLY A 117 -4.73 7.13 27.17
N LEU A 118 -4.16 6.29 26.29
CA LEU A 118 -2.81 5.72 26.46
C LEU A 118 -1.84 6.03 25.30
N GLY A 119 -2.35 6.25 24.09
CA GLY A 119 -1.57 6.72 22.95
C GLY A 119 -0.29 5.91 22.69
N PRO A 120 0.88 6.55 22.51
CA PRO A 120 2.14 5.86 22.19
C PRO A 120 2.58 4.78 23.19
N HIS A 121 2.09 4.79 24.43
CA HIS A 121 2.41 3.77 25.44
C HIS A 121 1.84 2.37 25.11
N LEU A 122 0.91 2.29 24.15
CA LEU A 122 0.33 1.04 23.66
C LEU A 122 1.26 0.25 22.73
N ILE A 123 2.36 0.85 22.27
CA ILE A 123 3.28 0.23 21.31
C ILE A 123 4.40 -0.48 22.10
N PRO A 124 4.38 -1.81 22.25
CA PRO A 124 5.44 -2.52 22.94
C PRO A 124 6.76 -2.42 22.17
N SER A 125 7.87 -2.48 22.91
CA SER A 125 9.19 -2.67 22.33
C SER A 125 10.01 -3.68 23.12
N ILE A 126 10.91 -4.38 22.40
CA ILE A 126 11.86 -5.37 22.93
C ILE A 126 13.23 -5.06 22.33
N GLU A 127 14.30 -5.22 23.10
CA GLU A 127 15.67 -5.08 22.59
C GLU A 127 16.05 -6.30 21.74
N PHE A 128 16.83 -6.12 20.67
CA PHE A 128 17.28 -7.24 19.84
C PHE A 128 18.15 -8.26 20.62
N ALA A 129 18.75 -7.85 21.74
CA ALA A 129 19.44 -8.76 22.66
C ALA A 129 18.48 -9.74 23.38
N ASP A 130 17.24 -9.34 23.61
CA ASP A 130 16.27 -10.03 24.47
C ASP A 130 15.36 -10.99 23.70
N VAL A 131 15.53 -11.14 22.37
CA VAL A 131 14.64 -11.95 21.51
C VAL A 131 14.71 -13.46 21.75
N ASP A 132 15.65 -13.92 22.57
CA ASP A 132 15.74 -15.30 23.06
C ASP A 132 15.30 -15.43 24.54
N ASP A 133 15.05 -14.32 25.26
CA ASP A 133 14.62 -14.36 26.66
C ASP A 133 13.12 -14.69 26.76
N ALA A 134 12.81 -15.85 27.35
CA ALA A 134 11.44 -16.36 27.43
C ALA A 134 10.46 -15.43 28.18
N ALA A 135 10.93 -14.61 29.12
CA ALA A 135 10.08 -13.71 29.89
C ALA A 135 9.81 -12.40 29.13
N GLN A 136 10.83 -11.79 28.52
CA GLN A 136 10.68 -10.60 27.68
C GLN A 136 9.86 -10.91 26.43
N THR A 137 10.14 -12.03 25.75
CA THR A 137 9.38 -12.46 24.57
C THR A 137 7.93 -12.81 24.88
N ALA A 138 7.62 -13.43 26.03
CA ALA A 138 6.25 -13.69 26.45
C ALA A 138 5.48 -12.39 26.79
N ARG A 139 6.12 -11.46 27.52
CA ARG A 139 5.56 -10.14 27.81
C ARG A 139 5.27 -9.37 26.52
N PHE A 140 6.28 -9.27 25.65
CA PHE A 140 6.20 -8.57 24.37
C PHE A 140 5.16 -9.19 23.44
N GLY A 141 5.16 -10.53 23.31
CA GLY A 141 4.24 -11.27 22.45
C GLY A 141 2.77 -11.11 22.84
N ARG A 142 2.46 -11.06 24.15
CA ARG A 142 1.10 -10.75 24.64
C ARG A 142 0.64 -9.37 24.19
N ASP A 143 1.47 -8.35 24.42
CA ASP A 143 1.11 -6.96 24.15
C ASP A 143 1.06 -6.70 22.63
N LEU A 144 1.98 -7.30 21.86
CA LEU A 144 1.93 -7.34 20.40
C LEU A 144 0.64 -8.00 19.91
N ARG A 145 0.23 -9.15 20.47
CA ARG A 145 -1.01 -9.83 20.08
C ARG A 145 -2.25 -8.99 20.37
N ARG A 146 -2.23 -8.15 21.41
CA ARG A 146 -3.32 -7.24 21.76
C ARG A 146 -3.44 -6.03 20.83
N TYR A 147 -2.31 -5.47 20.41
CA TYR A 147 -2.25 -4.17 19.71
C TYR A 147 -1.87 -4.24 18.23
N GLY A 148 -1.35 -5.38 17.76
CA GLY A 148 -1.02 -5.60 16.34
C GLY A 148 0.24 -4.88 15.85
N VAL A 149 0.97 -4.18 16.71
CA VAL A 149 2.15 -3.37 16.36
C VAL A 149 3.24 -3.53 17.43
N GLY A 150 4.51 -3.44 17.05
CA GLY A 150 5.63 -3.45 17.99
C GLY A 150 6.97 -3.08 17.36
N VAL A 151 7.97 -2.77 18.18
CA VAL A 151 9.33 -2.42 17.73
C VAL A 151 10.36 -3.39 18.31
N VAL A 152 11.21 -3.97 17.45
CA VAL A 152 12.49 -4.56 17.90
C VAL A 152 13.54 -3.46 17.83
N ARG A 153 14.12 -3.09 18.97
CA ARG A 153 15.14 -2.03 19.07
C ARG A 153 16.52 -2.57 18.71
N LYS A 154 17.37 -1.75 18.09
CA LYS A 154 18.80 -2.04 17.81
C LYS A 154 19.05 -3.35 17.04
N VAL A 155 18.24 -3.64 16.01
CA VAL A 155 18.45 -4.80 15.13
C VAL A 155 19.71 -4.64 14.28
N LEU A 156 20.02 -3.43 13.81
CA LEU A 156 21.34 -3.08 13.31
C LEU A 156 22.13 -2.28 14.35
N ASP A 157 23.46 -2.34 14.26
CA ASP A 157 24.31 -1.32 14.88
C ASP A 157 24.13 0.02 14.14
N PRO A 158 24.10 1.18 14.83
CA PRO A 158 23.95 2.48 14.19
C PRO A 158 24.99 2.78 13.09
N ARG A 159 26.23 2.29 13.22
CA ARG A 159 27.27 2.48 12.19
C ARG A 159 26.93 1.73 10.90
N THR A 160 26.34 0.54 11.01
CA THR A 160 25.85 -0.24 9.86
C THR A 160 24.67 0.45 9.19
N ALA A 161 23.81 1.12 9.95
CA ALA A 161 22.75 1.96 9.42
C ALA A 161 23.32 3.19 8.68
N ASP A 162 24.24 3.94 9.30
CA ASP A 162 24.92 5.08 8.67
C ASP A 162 25.68 4.70 7.39
N GLU A 163 26.34 3.54 7.39
CA GLU A 163 27.01 2.98 6.21
C GLU A 163 26.02 2.64 5.09
N ALA A 164 24.88 2.04 5.42
CA ALA A 164 23.81 1.73 4.47
C ALA A 164 23.25 3.01 3.82
N VAL A 165 22.98 4.08 4.60
CA VAL A 165 22.55 5.38 4.08
C VAL A 165 23.62 5.98 3.18
N ARG A 166 24.87 6.09 3.67
CA ARG A 166 26.00 6.74 2.98
C ARG A 166 26.32 6.09 1.63
N ASP A 167 26.37 4.76 1.59
CA ASP A 167 26.65 4.01 0.37
C ASP A 167 25.46 4.06 -0.60
N THR A 168 24.23 4.13 -0.09
CA THR A 168 23.03 4.33 -0.92
C THR A 168 23.00 5.71 -1.55
N VAL A 169 23.25 6.78 -0.79
CA VAL A 169 23.37 8.14 -1.35
C VAL A 169 24.48 8.20 -2.40
N ARG A 170 25.65 7.56 -2.17
CA ARG A 170 26.72 7.46 -3.18
C ARG A 170 26.34 6.62 -4.40
N TYR A 171 25.53 5.58 -4.25
CA TYR A 171 24.97 4.81 -5.38
C TYR A 171 24.00 5.67 -6.20
N LEU A 172 23.08 6.37 -5.53
CA LEU A 172 22.06 7.22 -6.15
C LEU A 172 22.67 8.38 -6.94
N HIS A 173 23.68 9.08 -6.40
CA HIS A 173 24.42 10.10 -7.14
C HIS A 173 25.23 9.55 -8.34
N ARG A 174 25.81 8.34 -8.22
CA ARG A 174 26.46 7.69 -9.37
C ARG A 174 25.46 7.30 -10.44
N ARG A 175 24.25 6.86 -10.07
CA ARG A 175 23.14 6.57 -11.01
C ARG A 175 22.72 7.82 -11.77
N GLN A 176 22.55 8.97 -11.09
CA GLN A 176 22.25 10.27 -11.72
C GLN A 176 23.25 10.60 -12.83
N SER A 177 24.55 10.63 -12.51
CA SER A 177 25.60 11.03 -13.47
C SER A 177 25.78 10.04 -14.64
N HIS A 178 25.51 8.74 -14.45
CA HIS A 178 25.53 7.76 -15.53
C HIS A 178 24.37 7.95 -16.53
N VAL A 179 23.18 8.30 -16.06
CA VAL A 179 22.04 8.54 -16.96
C VAL A 179 22.18 9.88 -17.69
N SER A 180 22.60 10.95 -17.01
CA SER A 180 22.87 12.25 -17.64
C SER A 180 23.93 12.18 -18.75
N ARG A 181 24.90 11.26 -18.66
CA ARG A 181 25.89 11.02 -19.72
C ARG A 181 25.37 10.19 -20.92
N ARG A 182 24.19 9.56 -20.81
CA ARG A 182 23.67 8.63 -21.84
C ARG A 182 22.55 9.20 -22.71
N SER A 183 21.80 10.22 -22.29
CA SER A 183 20.88 10.96 -23.18
C SER A 183 20.49 12.34 -22.61
N PRO A 184 20.78 13.46 -23.31
CA PRO A 184 20.34 14.80 -22.90
C PRO A 184 18.83 15.05 -23.05
N SER A 185 18.15 14.34 -23.95
CA SER A 185 16.72 14.55 -24.27
C SER A 185 15.76 13.66 -23.46
N SER A 186 16.27 12.82 -22.57
CA SER A 186 15.50 11.82 -21.84
C SER A 186 14.99 12.34 -20.49
N SER A 187 13.85 13.03 -20.48
CA SER A 187 13.21 13.56 -19.25
C SER A 187 12.79 12.48 -18.23
N THR A 188 12.88 11.21 -18.58
CA THR A 188 12.67 10.02 -17.73
C THR A 188 13.82 9.73 -16.75
N ALA A 189 14.90 10.52 -16.76
CA ALA A 189 16.12 10.30 -15.96
C ALA A 189 16.03 10.75 -14.48
N ARG A 190 15.04 11.55 -14.09
CA ARG A 190 14.87 12.04 -12.70
C ARG A 190 14.23 10.98 -11.81
N PHE A 191 14.42 11.11 -10.49
CA PHE A 191 13.83 10.23 -9.50
C PHE A 191 12.30 10.31 -9.57
N ARG A 192 11.67 9.23 -10.04
CA ARG A 192 10.23 9.03 -9.86
C ARG A 192 10.02 8.37 -8.50
N ALA A 193 9.80 9.21 -7.49
CA ALA A 193 8.83 8.84 -6.47
C ALA A 193 7.41 8.88 -7.11
N PRO A 194 6.47 8.01 -6.74
CA PRO A 194 5.08 8.15 -7.14
C PRO A 194 4.53 9.50 -6.64
N ARG A 195 3.80 10.23 -7.48
CA ARG A 195 3.25 11.56 -7.14
C ARG A 195 2.42 11.59 -5.85
N GLN A 196 1.87 10.45 -5.47
CA GLN A 196 1.01 10.23 -4.29
C GLN A 196 1.81 10.15 -2.97
N ASP A 197 3.11 9.87 -3.05
CA ASP A 197 4.06 9.86 -1.94
C ASP A 197 5.46 10.23 -2.47
N PRO A 198 5.79 11.53 -2.58
CA PRO A 198 7.06 11.98 -3.17
C PRO A 198 8.29 11.58 -2.34
N THR A 199 8.10 10.95 -1.18
CA THR A 199 9.18 10.48 -0.30
C THR A 199 9.43 8.98 -0.43
N CYS A 200 8.62 8.24 -1.19
CA CYS A 200 8.78 6.82 -1.46
C CYS A 200 9.32 6.62 -2.88
N PHE A 201 10.46 5.93 -3.05
CA PHE A 201 11.15 5.85 -4.34
C PHE A 201 11.13 4.44 -4.93
N ASP A 202 10.85 4.36 -6.24
CA ASP A 202 10.85 3.12 -7.03
C ASP A 202 12.28 2.67 -7.37
N CYS A 203 13.07 2.45 -6.32
CA CYS A 203 14.34 1.74 -6.32
C CYS A 203 14.18 0.51 -5.41
N PHE A 204 14.82 -0.60 -5.78
CA PHE A 204 14.56 -1.93 -5.23
C PHE A 204 15.86 -2.65 -4.79
N TRP A 205 16.99 -2.31 -5.42
CA TRP A 205 18.27 -3.02 -5.29
C TRP A 205 19.43 -2.13 -4.80
N THR A 206 19.12 -1.03 -4.09
CA THR A 206 20.15 -0.15 -3.53
C THR A 206 21.06 -0.88 -2.52
N PRO A 207 22.27 -0.35 -2.24
CA PRO A 207 23.18 -0.90 -1.21
C PRO A 207 22.50 -1.14 0.14
N ALA A 208 21.70 -0.20 0.64
CA ALA A 208 20.93 -0.39 1.87
C ALA A 208 19.92 -1.53 1.73
N GLN A 209 19.08 -1.51 0.70
CA GLN A 209 18.02 -2.52 0.51
C GLN A 209 18.56 -3.94 0.45
N VAL A 210 19.61 -4.20 -0.33
CA VAL A 210 20.14 -5.57 -0.47
C VAL A 210 20.89 -5.99 0.79
N ARG A 211 21.75 -5.13 1.36
CA ARG A 211 22.54 -5.48 2.55
C ARG A 211 21.66 -5.68 3.79
N CYS A 212 20.67 -4.83 4.01
CA CYS A 212 19.79 -4.94 5.19
C CYS A 212 18.85 -6.16 5.07
N ARG A 213 18.31 -6.47 3.88
CA ARG A 213 17.54 -7.70 3.64
C ARG A 213 18.40 -8.97 3.79
N ALA A 214 19.70 -8.89 3.51
CA ALA A 214 20.66 -9.96 3.74
C ALA A 214 21.18 -10.03 5.20
N HIS A 215 20.94 -9.03 6.05
CA HIS A 215 21.65 -8.90 7.32
C HIS A 215 21.22 -9.98 8.34
N PRO A 216 22.15 -10.73 8.97
CA PRO A 216 21.82 -11.82 9.89
C PRO A 216 20.84 -11.43 11.00
N ASN A 217 20.98 -10.24 11.58
CA ASN A 217 20.07 -9.78 12.63
C ASN A 217 18.65 -9.48 12.12
N VAL A 218 18.50 -9.01 10.88
CA VAL A 218 17.18 -8.74 10.29
C VAL A 218 16.48 -10.07 9.99
N LEU A 219 17.20 -11.04 9.43
CA LEU A 219 16.71 -12.41 9.23
C LEU A 219 16.40 -13.12 10.56
N ARG A 220 17.13 -12.83 11.66
CA ARG A 220 16.84 -13.35 13.00
C ARG A 220 15.61 -12.69 13.61
N ALA A 221 15.49 -11.36 13.50
CA ALA A 221 14.32 -10.62 13.95
C ALA A 221 13.06 -11.12 13.22
N GLN A 222 13.08 -11.26 11.89
CA GLN A 222 11.96 -11.82 11.12
C GLN A 222 11.53 -13.22 11.63
N ARG A 223 12.48 -14.13 11.92
CA ARG A 223 12.18 -15.46 12.51
C ARG A 223 11.49 -15.33 13.87
N PHE A 224 12.05 -14.51 14.77
CA PHE A 224 11.43 -14.21 16.06
C PHE A 224 10.00 -13.71 15.90
N LEU A 225 9.77 -12.68 15.05
CA LEU A 225 8.44 -12.13 14.82
C LEU A 225 7.45 -13.17 14.30
N MET A 226 7.82 -13.95 13.28
CA MET A 226 6.95 -14.98 12.71
C MET A 226 6.64 -16.11 13.70
N SER A 227 7.53 -16.39 14.66
CA SER A 227 7.25 -17.34 15.74
C SER A 227 6.15 -16.89 16.72
N LEU A 228 5.77 -15.60 16.71
CA LEU A 228 4.72 -15.04 17.55
C LEU A 228 3.29 -15.25 17.00
N TRP A 229 3.13 -15.85 15.82
CA TRP A 229 1.83 -16.22 15.22
C TRP A 229 1.31 -17.57 15.72
N ASP A 230 0.01 -17.85 15.57
CA ASP A 230 -0.50 -19.23 15.70
C ASP A 230 -0.52 -19.92 14.33
N THR A 231 0.33 -20.93 14.19
CA THR A 231 0.45 -21.78 13.00
C THR A 231 -0.34 -23.09 13.11
N GLY A 232 -0.82 -23.44 14.31
CA GLY A 232 -1.30 -24.78 14.62
C GLY A 232 -0.32 -25.85 14.12
N SER A 233 -0.84 -26.85 13.41
CA SER A 233 -0.08 -27.91 12.75
C SER A 233 0.10 -27.70 11.23
N ASP A 234 -0.11 -26.49 10.71
CA ASP A 234 -0.10 -26.24 9.25
C ASP A 234 1.30 -26.41 8.61
N GLN A 235 1.42 -27.42 7.75
CA GLN A 235 2.68 -27.77 7.06
C GLN A 235 2.92 -26.98 5.76
N ARG A 236 2.01 -26.08 5.36
CA ARG A 236 2.11 -25.28 4.12
C ARG A 236 3.00 -24.03 4.26
N LEU A 237 3.54 -23.79 5.44
CA LEU A 237 4.40 -22.65 5.77
C LEU A 237 5.60 -23.06 6.64
N ASN A 238 6.64 -22.23 6.72
CA ASN A 238 7.71 -22.38 7.70
C ASN A 238 8.17 -21.01 8.25
N THR A 239 7.87 -20.74 9.51
CA THR A 239 8.22 -19.49 10.23
C THR A 239 9.71 -19.37 10.56
N ASN A 240 10.47 -20.46 10.53
CA ASN A 240 11.92 -20.45 10.74
C ASN A 240 12.71 -20.04 9.47
N LEU A 241 12.03 -19.95 8.32
CA LEU A 241 12.63 -19.68 7.01
C LEU A 241 12.04 -18.38 6.43
N PRO A 242 12.60 -17.20 6.78
CA PRO A 242 12.14 -15.92 6.22
C PRO A 242 12.50 -15.82 4.74
N ILE A 243 11.54 -15.41 3.91
CA ILE A 243 11.84 -14.94 2.56
C ILE A 243 12.06 -13.42 2.55
N SER A 244 12.95 -12.97 1.69
CA SER A 244 13.15 -11.56 1.39
C SER A 244 12.11 -11.12 0.36
N TYR A 245 11.27 -10.14 0.72
CA TYR A 245 10.37 -9.44 -0.19
C TYR A 245 10.95 -8.09 -0.59
N VAL A 246 10.87 -7.79 -1.89
CA VAL A 246 11.46 -6.58 -2.47
C VAL A 246 10.40 -5.53 -2.69
N ASP A 247 10.51 -4.48 -1.89
CA ASP A 247 9.73 -3.26 -1.91
C ASP A 247 10.67 -2.05 -2.04
N ARG A 248 10.08 -0.86 -2.08
CA ARG A 248 10.69 0.46 -2.29
C ARG A 248 11.55 0.92 -1.10
N VAL A 249 11.99 2.17 -1.15
CA VAL A 249 12.72 2.85 -0.07
C VAL A 249 12.10 4.22 0.19
N ARG A 250 11.90 4.60 1.46
CA ARG A 250 11.45 5.95 1.83
C ARG A 250 12.67 6.81 2.17
N VAL A 251 12.78 7.98 1.55
CA VAL A 251 13.91 8.93 1.73
C VAL A 251 13.33 10.35 1.88
N ARG A 252 13.89 11.15 2.79
CA ARG A 252 13.54 12.58 2.99
C ARG A 252 14.82 13.38 3.25
N GLY A 253 15.07 14.44 2.47
CA GLY A 253 16.19 15.34 2.70
C GLY A 253 16.52 16.25 1.49
N PRO A 254 17.40 17.25 1.65
CA PRO A 254 17.81 18.15 0.56
C PRO A 254 18.37 17.40 -0.65
N GLY A 255 17.99 17.81 -1.86
CA GLY A 255 18.35 17.14 -3.11
C GLY A 255 17.48 15.91 -3.46
N PHE A 256 16.52 15.57 -2.60
CA PHE A 256 15.43 14.63 -2.85
C PHE A 256 14.10 15.41 -2.77
N ASP A 257 13.91 16.34 -3.70
CA ASP A 257 12.86 17.38 -3.64
C ASP A 257 11.45 16.78 -3.53
N THR A 258 10.70 17.20 -2.50
CA THR A 258 9.30 16.79 -2.27
C THR A 258 8.29 17.67 -3.00
N ALA A 259 8.73 18.74 -3.66
CA ALA A 259 7.86 19.68 -4.35
C ALA A 259 7.24 19.06 -5.63
N PRO A 260 5.93 19.27 -5.89
CA PRO A 260 5.39 19.01 -7.22
C PRO A 260 6.09 19.93 -8.25
N PRO A 261 6.26 19.50 -9.51
CA PRO A 261 6.93 20.31 -10.51
C PRO A 261 6.16 21.61 -10.72
N ALA A 262 6.84 22.75 -10.53
CA ALA A 262 6.30 24.06 -10.85
C ALA A 262 5.85 24.09 -12.31
N SER A 263 4.70 24.73 -12.59
CA SER A 263 4.23 24.94 -13.95
C SER A 263 5.24 25.80 -14.71
N GLU A 264 5.92 25.24 -15.69
CA GLU A 264 6.86 25.95 -16.57
C GLU A 264 6.10 26.99 -17.41
N SER A 265 5.98 28.21 -16.88
CA SER A 265 5.44 29.35 -17.59
C SER A 265 6.45 29.81 -18.64
N CYS A 266 6.22 29.48 -19.91
CA CYS A 266 7.05 29.89 -21.03
C CYS A 266 7.05 31.42 -21.22
N SER A 267 7.96 32.12 -20.54
CA SER A 267 8.36 33.49 -20.88
C SER A 267 9.20 33.45 -22.17
N ALA A 268 8.61 33.87 -23.28
CA ALA A 268 9.29 33.92 -24.58
C ALA A 268 10.41 34.99 -24.61
N ASP A 269 11.41 34.77 -25.47
CA ASP A 269 12.58 35.63 -25.60
C ASP A 269 12.27 37.09 -26.03
N ALA A 270 13.02 38.02 -25.46
CA ALA A 270 13.23 39.36 -26.01
C ALA A 270 14.71 39.75 -25.79
N SER A 271 15.53 39.62 -26.84
CA SER A 271 17.00 39.71 -26.76
C SER A 271 17.56 41.07 -27.19
N SER A 272 18.25 41.78 -26.30
CA SER A 272 19.29 42.76 -26.68
C SER A 272 20.28 43.08 -25.54
N PHE A 273 21.57 43.14 -25.90
CA PHE A 273 22.72 43.60 -25.11
C PHE A 273 23.20 44.98 -25.67
N PRO A 274 24.22 45.68 -25.11
CA PRO A 274 24.93 45.54 -23.82
C PRO A 274 25.08 46.88 -23.02
N ALA A 275 25.81 46.83 -21.89
CA ALA A 275 26.57 47.95 -21.26
C ALA A 275 25.76 49.11 -20.61
N SER A 276 26.25 49.83 -19.57
CA SER A 276 27.43 49.65 -18.68
C SER A 276 27.31 50.48 -17.39
N THR A 277 27.96 50.04 -16.31
CA THR A 277 28.51 50.83 -15.17
C THR A 277 27.68 51.97 -14.55
N SER A 278 27.26 51.82 -13.27
CA SER A 278 27.74 52.66 -12.14
C SER A 278 26.92 52.50 -10.84
N SER A 279 27.49 53.02 -9.75
CA SER A 279 26.90 53.26 -8.42
C SER A 279 27.49 54.60 -7.91
N PRO A 280 27.18 55.18 -6.72
CA PRO A 280 26.35 54.69 -5.60
C PRO A 280 25.46 55.78 -4.92
N SER A 281 24.92 55.46 -3.73
CA SER A 281 24.41 56.39 -2.67
C SER A 281 23.07 57.11 -2.97
N SER A 282 22.36 57.71 -2.00
CA SER A 282 22.68 58.06 -0.59
C SER A 282 21.48 57.91 0.38
N SER A 283 21.63 58.32 1.66
CA SER A 283 20.79 57.90 2.81
C SER A 283 20.01 59.09 3.51
N PRO A 284 19.28 58.90 4.65
CA PRO A 284 18.27 59.86 5.19
C PRO A 284 18.73 60.76 6.38
N PRO A 285 17.83 61.64 6.88
CA PRO A 285 17.42 61.59 8.30
C PRO A 285 15.87 61.73 8.55
N PRO A 286 15.36 61.58 9.80
CA PRO A 286 13.93 61.38 10.12
C PRO A 286 13.31 62.40 11.14
N SER A 287 12.02 62.24 11.51
CA SER A 287 11.34 62.70 12.77
C SER A 287 9.80 62.56 12.65
N SER A 288 8.94 62.54 13.70
CA SER A 288 9.01 62.09 15.11
C SER A 288 7.63 62.29 15.80
N SER A 289 7.25 61.44 16.79
CA SER A 289 6.24 61.70 17.87
C SER A 289 4.77 62.10 17.51
N SER A 290 3.71 61.88 18.31
CA SER A 290 3.46 61.04 19.52
C SER A 290 1.93 60.99 19.86
N TYR A 291 1.53 59.95 20.61
CA TYR A 291 0.39 59.78 21.57
C TYR A 291 -0.41 61.01 22.11
N PRO A 292 -1.59 60.83 22.80
CA PRO A 292 -2.59 59.73 22.80
C PRO A 292 -4.09 60.20 22.92
N SER A 293 -5.03 59.27 23.21
CA SER A 293 -6.36 59.46 23.89
C SER A 293 -7.47 60.24 23.17
N SER A 294 -8.79 60.01 23.38
CA SER A 294 -9.55 59.01 24.18
C SER A 294 -11.02 58.89 23.69
N SER A 295 -11.81 57.98 24.29
CA SER A 295 -13.30 57.91 24.40
C SER A 295 -14.08 59.23 24.17
N VAL A 296 -15.31 59.31 23.65
CA VAL A 296 -16.63 58.66 23.98
C VAL A 296 -17.63 58.95 22.82
N ASP A 297 -18.84 58.38 22.64
CA ASP A 297 -19.58 57.18 23.10
C ASP A 297 -20.94 57.11 22.32
N SER A 298 -21.81 56.11 22.58
CA SER A 298 -23.27 56.09 22.38
C SER A 298 -23.86 55.78 20.98
N SER A 299 -24.99 55.06 21.02
CA SER A 299 -25.90 54.68 19.92
C SER A 299 -27.17 55.60 19.98
N PRO A 300 -28.38 55.32 19.41
CA PRO A 300 -28.83 54.16 18.62
C PRO A 300 -29.88 54.41 17.49
N THR A 301 -30.40 53.29 16.93
CA THR A 301 -31.79 53.05 16.45
C THR A 301 -32.37 53.63 15.14
N VAL A 302 -32.84 52.69 14.31
CA VAL A 302 -34.17 52.62 13.66
C VAL A 302 -34.50 53.54 12.47
N SER A 303 -34.62 52.94 11.28
CA SER A 303 -35.92 52.77 10.57
C SER A 303 -35.81 51.82 9.36
N SER A 304 -36.94 51.20 9.02
CA SER A 304 -37.21 50.44 7.76
C SER A 304 -38.57 50.96 7.22
N PRO A 305 -39.23 50.40 6.19
CA PRO A 305 -38.86 49.34 5.22
C PRO A 305 -39.27 49.71 3.75
N SER A 306 -39.47 48.68 2.89
CA SER A 306 -40.40 48.64 1.73
C SER A 306 -40.01 49.34 0.40
N SER A 307 -40.38 48.86 -0.80
CA SER A 307 -40.90 47.52 -1.26
C SER A 307 -41.10 47.48 -2.80
N VAL A 308 -41.26 46.27 -3.39
CA VAL A 308 -41.76 45.92 -4.77
C VAL A 308 -41.04 46.57 -5.98
N ALA A 309 -41.13 46.13 -7.25
CA ALA A 309 -41.62 44.93 -7.97
C ALA A 309 -40.73 44.81 -9.26
N ALA A 310 -40.28 43.66 -9.77
CA ALA A 310 -40.97 42.54 -10.45
C ALA A 310 -41.40 42.81 -11.92
N ASN A 311 -41.18 41.82 -12.81
CA ASN A 311 -41.69 41.65 -14.20
C ASN A 311 -41.10 42.61 -15.30
N ASP A 312 -40.99 42.27 -16.59
CA ASP A 312 -41.13 40.97 -17.32
C ASP A 312 -40.38 40.94 -18.69
N ALA A 313 -39.92 39.73 -19.05
CA ALA A 313 -39.92 39.00 -20.36
C ALA A 313 -39.64 39.61 -21.78
N GLU A 314 -39.28 38.67 -22.69
CA GLU A 314 -39.51 38.58 -24.16
C GLU A 314 -38.45 39.00 -25.23
N ASN A 315 -37.98 37.96 -25.95
CA ASN A 315 -37.79 37.80 -27.41
C ASN A 315 -36.89 38.70 -28.32
N ALA A 316 -35.72 38.12 -28.65
CA ALA A 316 -35.31 37.69 -30.00
C ALA A 316 -35.34 38.64 -31.24
N SER A 317 -34.16 38.89 -31.82
CA SER A 317 -33.89 38.71 -33.27
C SER A 317 -32.37 38.74 -33.57
N GLY A 318 -31.91 38.03 -34.61
CA GLY A 318 -30.48 37.80 -34.88
C GLY A 318 -29.87 38.64 -36.03
N ARG A 319 -28.54 38.78 -36.03
CA ARG A 319 -27.74 39.31 -37.16
C ARG A 319 -26.41 38.54 -37.30
N PHE A 320 -25.81 38.63 -38.49
CA PHE A 320 -24.75 37.74 -39.00
C PHE A 320 -23.40 38.46 -39.14
N TRP A 321 -22.29 37.87 -38.67
CA TRP A 321 -20.90 38.11 -39.12
C TRP A 321 -20.01 36.89 -38.73
N PRO A 322 -18.71 36.82 -39.07
CA PRO A 322 -18.12 35.86 -40.02
C PRO A 322 -17.39 34.68 -39.33
N PRO A 323 -16.87 33.68 -40.07
CA PRO A 323 -16.27 32.49 -39.45
C PRO A 323 -14.93 32.77 -38.76
N GLN A 324 -14.79 32.27 -37.52
CA GLN A 324 -13.51 32.08 -36.85
C GLN A 324 -12.79 30.83 -37.40
N PRO A 325 -11.45 30.79 -37.39
CA PRO A 325 -10.70 29.59 -37.77
C PRO A 325 -10.93 28.45 -36.76
N PRO A 326 -10.79 27.17 -37.17
CA PRO A 326 -10.92 26.05 -36.25
C PRO A 326 -9.83 26.11 -35.17
N PRO A 327 -10.15 25.93 -33.88
CA PRO A 327 -9.16 25.85 -32.83
C PRO A 327 -8.24 24.65 -33.09
N GLN A 328 -6.93 24.87 -32.98
CA GLN A 328 -5.94 23.79 -33.13
C GLN A 328 -6.18 22.73 -32.06
N GLN A 329 -6.23 21.46 -32.47
CA GLN A 329 -6.31 20.33 -31.54
C GLN A 329 -4.98 20.16 -30.79
N GLN A 330 -4.80 20.95 -29.73
CA GLN A 330 -3.83 20.62 -28.69
C GLN A 330 -4.26 19.28 -28.07
N LEU A 331 -3.40 18.26 -28.14
CA LEU A 331 -3.61 17.03 -27.39
C LEU A 331 -3.44 17.35 -25.90
N LEU A 332 -4.56 17.67 -25.24
CA LEU A 332 -4.61 17.91 -23.81
C LEU A 332 -4.10 16.67 -23.07
N ALA A 333 -2.96 16.82 -22.39
CA ALA A 333 -2.45 15.79 -21.50
C ALA A 333 -3.50 15.49 -20.43
N GLY A 334 -3.83 14.21 -20.26
CA GLY A 334 -4.92 13.81 -19.38
C GLY A 334 -4.65 14.23 -17.94
N GLN A 335 -5.46 15.15 -17.42
CA GLN A 335 -5.58 15.42 -15.98
C GLN A 335 -5.80 14.09 -15.26
N SER A 336 -4.95 13.84 -14.28
CA SER A 336 -4.65 12.51 -13.74
C SER A 336 -5.41 12.27 -12.43
N ALA A 337 -5.42 11.02 -11.96
CA ALA A 337 -5.91 10.69 -10.62
C ALA A 337 -4.99 11.18 -9.48
N ASP A 338 -4.11 12.16 -9.75
CA ASP A 338 -3.16 12.75 -8.80
C ASP A 338 -3.69 14.07 -8.21
N ASP A 339 -4.25 14.95 -9.05
CA ASP A 339 -4.61 16.33 -8.66
C ASP A 339 -5.71 16.34 -7.59
N TRP A 340 -6.65 15.39 -7.66
CA TRP A 340 -7.72 15.22 -6.68
C TRP A 340 -7.26 14.55 -5.37
N ILE A 341 -6.16 13.77 -5.35
CA ILE A 341 -5.65 13.16 -4.10
C ILE A 341 -5.13 14.28 -3.20
N THR A 342 -4.38 15.22 -3.77
CA THR A 342 -3.96 16.46 -3.11
C THR A 342 -5.17 17.24 -2.61
N ALA A 343 -6.17 17.46 -3.47
CA ALA A 343 -7.40 18.18 -3.11
C ALA A 343 -8.19 17.49 -1.97
N LEU A 344 -8.19 16.15 -1.90
CA LEU A 344 -8.85 15.39 -0.83
C LEU A 344 -8.00 15.31 0.45
N GLN A 345 -6.67 15.39 0.37
CA GLN A 345 -5.82 15.57 1.54
C GLN A 345 -5.96 16.98 2.15
N SER A 346 -6.34 17.98 1.35
CA SER A 346 -6.64 19.34 1.83
C SER A 346 -8.11 19.58 2.23
N SER A 347 -9.02 18.64 1.97
CA SER A 347 -10.47 18.82 2.26
C SER A 347 -11.12 17.70 3.09
N ALA A 348 -10.54 16.50 3.13
CA ALA A 348 -10.98 15.41 4.00
C ALA A 348 -9.96 15.15 5.13
N GLY A 349 -10.45 14.59 6.24
CA GLY A 349 -9.63 14.24 7.40
C GLY A 349 -8.67 13.07 7.18
N VAL A 350 -8.11 12.55 8.27
CA VAL A 350 -7.04 11.53 8.21
C VAL A 350 -7.52 10.29 7.46
N VAL A 351 -6.69 9.86 6.48
CA VAL A 351 -6.92 8.68 5.64
C VAL A 351 -5.99 7.57 6.08
N ALA A 352 -6.54 6.45 6.54
CA ALA A 352 -5.77 5.24 6.80
C ALA A 352 -5.87 4.24 5.63
N GLN A 353 -4.88 3.38 5.53
CA GLN A 353 -4.78 2.26 4.60
C GLN A 353 -4.70 0.94 5.37
N VAL A 354 -5.22 -0.12 4.77
CA VAL A 354 -4.97 -1.52 5.14
C VAL A 354 -4.54 -2.25 3.89
N ASP A 355 -3.43 -2.97 3.99
CA ASP A 355 -2.70 -3.56 2.86
C ASP A 355 -3.08 -5.06 2.69
N ASN A 356 -2.38 -5.81 1.84
CA ASN A 356 -2.68 -7.23 1.54
C ASN A 356 -4.14 -7.44 1.09
N GLY A 357 -4.50 -6.90 -0.08
CA GLY A 357 -5.83 -7.05 -0.66
C GLY A 357 -6.88 -6.10 -0.08
N SER A 358 -7.89 -5.85 -0.90
CA SER A 358 -9.00 -4.95 -0.63
C SER A 358 -10.32 -5.70 -0.87
N LEU A 359 -10.81 -5.77 -2.11
CA LEU A 359 -12.02 -6.53 -2.45
C LEU A 359 -11.88 -8.04 -2.20
N GLU A 360 -10.65 -8.55 -2.28
CA GLU A 360 -10.24 -9.91 -1.90
C GLU A 360 -10.73 -10.31 -0.50
N ARG A 361 -10.95 -9.35 0.40
CA ARG A 361 -11.41 -9.57 1.79
C ARG A 361 -12.87 -10.00 1.87
N TRP A 362 -13.66 -9.72 0.83
CA TRP A 362 -15.05 -10.17 0.68
C TRP A 362 -15.21 -11.22 -0.43
N GLU A 363 -14.27 -11.31 -1.38
CA GLU A 363 -14.42 -12.22 -2.52
C GLU A 363 -14.12 -13.70 -2.22
N PRO A 364 -14.91 -14.64 -2.78
CA PRO A 364 -14.79 -16.07 -2.49
C PRO A 364 -13.50 -16.69 -3.04
N ASP A 365 -12.92 -16.13 -4.11
CA ASP A 365 -11.62 -16.56 -4.64
C ASP A 365 -10.43 -15.97 -3.86
N GLY A 366 -10.69 -14.97 -3.01
CA GLY A 366 -9.70 -14.24 -2.22
C GLY A 366 -9.49 -14.83 -0.83
N TYR A 367 -9.82 -14.06 0.21
CA TYR A 367 -9.79 -14.50 1.62
C TYR A 367 -10.95 -15.43 1.99
N GLY A 368 -12.09 -15.35 1.29
CA GLY A 368 -13.23 -16.24 1.48
C GLY A 368 -12.91 -17.71 1.14
N ARG A 369 -11.93 -17.93 0.24
CA ARG A 369 -11.48 -19.26 -0.22
C ARG A 369 -11.09 -20.21 0.92
N CYS A 370 -10.59 -19.65 2.02
CA CYS A 370 -10.13 -20.37 3.19
C CYS A 370 -10.79 -19.85 4.49
N GLY A 371 -11.94 -19.20 4.38
CA GLY A 371 -12.78 -18.79 5.51
C GLY A 371 -12.18 -17.77 6.47
N THR A 372 -11.24 -16.94 6.01
CA THR A 372 -10.38 -16.10 6.90
C THR A 372 -11.17 -15.16 7.82
N TYR A 373 -12.34 -14.69 7.35
CA TYR A 373 -13.20 -13.75 8.06
C TYR A 373 -14.59 -14.33 8.38
N ASP A 374 -14.78 -15.63 8.24
CA ASP A 374 -16.10 -16.27 8.39
C ASP A 374 -16.73 -16.01 9.75
N ARG A 375 -15.93 -15.99 10.83
CA ARG A 375 -16.45 -15.65 12.17
C ARG A 375 -17.05 -14.25 12.25
N ILE A 376 -16.57 -13.31 11.45
CA ILE A 376 -17.10 -11.94 11.37
C ILE A 376 -18.43 -11.95 10.59
N PHE A 377 -18.46 -12.59 9.41
CA PHE A 377 -19.67 -12.70 8.59
C PHE A 377 -20.73 -13.66 9.17
N GLN A 378 -20.38 -14.48 10.16
CA GLN A 378 -21.29 -15.27 11.00
C GLN A 378 -21.84 -14.50 12.22
N GLY A 379 -21.53 -13.21 12.37
CA GLY A 379 -21.97 -12.39 13.52
C GLY A 379 -21.30 -12.76 14.85
N CYS A 380 -20.17 -13.46 14.80
CA CYS A 380 -19.41 -14.00 15.92
C CYS A 380 -17.97 -13.44 15.93
N TRP A 381 -17.83 -12.15 15.66
CA TRP A 381 -16.54 -11.45 15.52
C TRP A 381 -15.67 -11.54 16.80
N GLU A 382 -16.26 -11.81 17.96
CA GLU A 382 -15.55 -12.09 19.20
C GLU A 382 -14.64 -13.32 19.10
N GLN A 383 -15.02 -14.29 18.25
CA GLN A 383 -14.30 -15.55 17.99
C GLN A 383 -13.28 -15.43 16.84
N TYR A 384 -13.18 -14.28 16.16
CA TYR A 384 -12.15 -14.05 15.15
C TYR A 384 -10.79 -13.82 15.83
N ASP A 385 -9.81 -14.69 15.58
CA ASP A 385 -8.42 -14.44 15.95
C ASP A 385 -7.62 -13.92 14.73
N PRO A 386 -7.15 -12.65 14.74
CA PRO A 386 -6.27 -12.15 13.70
C PRO A 386 -5.00 -12.99 13.51
N TRP A 387 -4.52 -13.65 14.58
CA TRP A 387 -3.23 -14.34 14.66
C TRP A 387 -3.22 -15.79 14.19
N GLN A 388 -4.36 -16.32 13.74
CA GLN A 388 -4.42 -17.61 13.07
C GLN A 388 -3.95 -17.44 11.61
N CYS A 389 -2.85 -18.08 11.21
CA CYS A 389 -2.33 -17.92 9.85
C CYS A 389 -2.89 -18.91 8.81
N ALA A 390 -3.46 -20.05 9.23
CA ALA A 390 -3.76 -21.16 8.33
C ALA A 390 -4.73 -20.81 7.18
N SER A 391 -5.70 -19.94 7.41
CA SER A 391 -6.60 -19.41 6.37
C SER A 391 -5.87 -18.47 5.40
N ARG A 392 -4.98 -17.63 5.92
CA ARG A 392 -4.21 -16.63 5.16
C ARG A 392 -3.18 -17.23 4.19
N VAL A 393 -2.60 -18.40 4.51
CA VAL A 393 -1.56 -19.06 3.69
C VAL A 393 -2.05 -19.44 2.29
N ALA A 394 -3.34 -19.71 2.13
CA ALA A 394 -3.97 -20.12 0.86
C ALA A 394 -5.05 -19.14 0.36
N ALA A 395 -5.12 -17.93 0.95
CA ALA A 395 -5.93 -16.83 0.44
C ALA A 395 -5.26 -16.20 -0.78
N THR A 396 -6.05 -15.82 -1.78
CA THR A 396 -5.55 -15.02 -2.92
C THR A 396 -5.69 -13.54 -2.56
N ILE A 397 -4.58 -12.86 -2.22
CA ILE A 397 -4.62 -11.48 -1.69
C ILE A 397 -4.43 -10.38 -2.75
N ASP A 398 -4.23 -10.77 -4.01
CA ASP A 398 -4.22 -9.91 -5.18
C ASP A 398 -4.93 -10.65 -6.32
N LEU A 399 -6.21 -10.31 -6.55
CA LEU A 399 -7.03 -10.83 -7.65
C LEU A 399 -6.98 -9.93 -8.89
N TYR A 400 -6.33 -8.77 -8.81
CA TYR A 400 -6.44 -7.70 -9.81
C TYR A 400 -5.11 -7.28 -10.43
N ASN A 401 -3.96 -7.77 -9.93
CA ASN A 401 -2.62 -7.45 -10.39
C ASN A 401 -2.36 -5.93 -10.39
N GLY A 402 -2.73 -5.28 -9.27
CA GLY A 402 -2.59 -3.84 -9.08
C GLY A 402 -1.12 -3.42 -8.96
N TYR A 403 -0.79 -2.20 -9.40
CA TYR A 403 0.58 -1.69 -9.28
C TYR A 403 0.96 -1.50 -7.81
N GLY A 404 1.94 -2.27 -7.32
CA GLY A 404 2.32 -2.31 -5.90
C GLY A 404 1.35 -3.08 -5.00
N SER A 405 0.38 -3.82 -5.57
CA SER A 405 -0.43 -4.78 -4.80
C SER A 405 0.42 -6.00 -4.46
N CYS A 406 0.44 -6.40 -3.18
CA CYS A 406 1.34 -7.45 -2.72
C CYS A 406 0.81 -8.85 -3.07
N SER A 407 1.59 -9.66 -3.78
CA SER A 407 1.22 -11.02 -4.22
C SER A 407 1.72 -12.14 -3.29
N ILE A 408 2.14 -11.83 -2.05
CA ILE A 408 2.65 -12.80 -1.06
C ILE A 408 2.02 -12.69 0.32
N PHE A 409 1.97 -13.81 1.06
CA PHE A 409 1.57 -13.77 2.46
C PHE A 409 2.68 -13.15 3.32
N ARG A 410 2.49 -11.87 3.68
CA ARG A 410 3.26 -11.15 4.71
C ARG A 410 2.62 -11.38 6.08
N MET A 411 3.32 -12.02 7.01
CA MET A 411 2.91 -12.16 8.42
C MET A 411 3.00 -10.82 9.17
N PHE A 412 3.92 -9.95 8.78
CA PHE A 412 3.93 -8.55 9.20
C PHE A 412 4.36 -7.65 8.05
N GLN A 413 3.78 -6.46 7.98
CA GLN A 413 4.45 -5.32 7.35
C GLN A 413 5.59 -4.83 8.26
N GLY A 414 6.57 -4.12 7.71
CA GLY A 414 7.66 -3.58 8.53
C GLY A 414 8.55 -2.57 7.83
N LEU A 415 9.16 -1.71 8.65
CA LEU A 415 10.12 -0.69 8.24
C LEU A 415 11.36 -0.78 9.12
N LEU A 416 12.53 -0.90 8.50
CA LEU A 416 13.81 -0.78 9.18
C LEU A 416 14.27 0.67 9.09
N ALA A 417 14.46 1.32 10.25
CA ALA A 417 14.96 2.68 10.32
C ALA A 417 16.48 2.71 10.12
N LEU A 418 16.95 3.50 9.14
CA LEU A 418 18.38 3.72 8.91
C LEU A 418 18.85 5.11 9.33
N SER A 419 17.91 6.00 9.65
CA SER A 419 18.15 7.30 10.25
C SER A 419 17.18 7.50 11.43
N THR A 420 17.48 8.40 12.36
CA THR A 420 16.51 8.84 13.37
C THR A 420 15.23 9.31 12.69
N THR A 421 14.10 8.82 13.19
CA THR A 421 12.79 8.98 12.58
C THR A 421 11.83 9.56 13.60
N GLU A 422 11.40 10.80 13.35
CA GLU A 422 10.58 11.56 14.29
C GLU A 422 9.14 11.03 14.40
N PRO A 423 8.49 11.20 15.58
CA PRO A 423 7.10 10.84 15.79
C PRO A 423 6.14 11.47 14.76
N GLY A 424 5.12 10.71 14.38
CA GLY A 424 3.97 11.18 13.60
C GLY A 424 4.06 10.95 12.09
N MET A 425 5.25 10.63 11.55
CA MET A 425 5.40 10.25 10.14
C MET A 425 4.63 8.97 9.79
N LEU A 426 4.56 8.01 10.71
CA LEU A 426 3.69 6.84 10.62
C LEU A 426 2.84 6.76 11.90
N ARG A 427 1.54 6.51 11.72
CA ARG A 427 0.57 6.31 12.78
C ARG A 427 -0.26 5.06 12.49
N LEU A 428 -0.66 4.31 13.50
CA LEU A 428 -1.42 3.06 13.34
C LEU A 428 -2.57 2.99 14.34
N LEU A 429 -3.64 2.26 14.00
CA LEU A 429 -4.78 2.02 14.89
C LEU A 429 -4.56 0.67 15.60
N PRO A 430 -4.15 0.63 16.88
CA PRO A 430 -3.69 -0.60 17.55
C PRO A 430 -4.83 -1.55 17.98
N SER A 431 -5.73 -1.92 17.06
CA SER A 431 -6.83 -2.87 17.31
C SER A 431 -7.05 -3.83 16.13
N PRO A 432 -6.22 -4.88 15.97
CA PRO A 432 -6.30 -5.79 14.82
C PRO A 432 -7.59 -6.62 14.76
N ARG A 433 -8.30 -6.80 15.88
CA ARG A 433 -9.61 -7.49 15.91
C ARG A 433 -10.78 -6.54 15.60
N LEU A 434 -10.95 -5.47 16.38
CA LEU A 434 -12.16 -4.64 16.32
C LEU A 434 -12.19 -3.77 15.06
N ALA A 435 -11.06 -3.19 14.66
CA ALA A 435 -11.01 -2.42 13.41
C ALA A 435 -11.32 -3.29 12.18
N THR A 436 -10.79 -4.52 12.15
CA THR A 436 -11.04 -5.51 11.08
C THR A 436 -12.51 -5.94 11.04
N ALA A 437 -13.09 -6.33 12.19
CA ALA A 437 -14.52 -6.63 12.26
C ALA A 437 -15.38 -5.44 11.81
N TYR A 438 -15.01 -4.22 12.19
CA TYR A 438 -15.74 -3.01 11.82
C TYR A 438 -15.67 -2.71 10.32
N TYR A 439 -14.48 -2.64 9.70
CA TYR A 439 -14.43 -2.31 8.27
C TYR A 439 -14.98 -3.43 7.37
N LEU A 440 -14.94 -4.70 7.81
CA LEU A 440 -15.54 -5.81 7.05
C LEU A 440 -17.07 -5.85 7.14
N LEU A 441 -17.67 -5.50 8.29
CA LEU A 441 -19.12 -5.40 8.45
C LEU A 441 -19.71 -4.06 8.00
N ARG A 442 -18.93 -2.96 8.01
CA ARG A 442 -19.41 -1.62 7.62
C ARG A 442 -20.17 -1.56 6.27
N PRO A 443 -19.78 -2.28 5.19
CA PRO A 443 -20.55 -2.35 3.95
C PRO A 443 -21.98 -2.89 4.07
N PHE A 444 -22.30 -3.63 5.13
CA PHE A 444 -23.59 -4.30 5.30
C PHE A 444 -24.63 -3.45 6.04
N PHE A 445 -24.22 -2.33 6.66
CA PHE A 445 -25.08 -1.51 7.50
C PHE A 445 -25.30 -0.11 6.92
N SER A 446 -26.56 0.32 6.88
CA SER A 446 -26.96 1.69 6.52
C SER A 446 -27.33 2.49 7.77
N PRO A 447 -27.07 3.80 7.82
CA PRO A 447 -27.55 4.65 8.90
C PRO A 447 -29.00 5.10 8.64
N ARG A 448 -29.88 4.90 9.62
CA ARG A 448 -31.31 5.30 9.62
C ARG A 448 -31.52 6.80 9.49
N ARG A 449 -30.59 7.60 10.02
CA ARG A 449 -30.54 9.06 9.90
C ARG A 449 -29.20 9.48 9.32
N PRO A 450 -29.14 10.49 8.44
CA PRO A 450 -27.90 10.94 7.80
C PRO A 450 -26.90 11.49 8.82
N ALA A 451 -25.63 11.59 8.42
CA ALA A 451 -24.59 12.23 9.22
C ALA A 451 -24.93 13.73 9.45
N PRO A 452 -24.69 14.27 10.65
CA PRO A 452 -25.01 15.66 10.94
C PRO A 452 -23.99 16.63 10.31
N ASN A 453 -24.46 17.83 9.98
CA ASN A 453 -23.62 18.91 9.43
C ASN A 453 -22.87 19.71 10.52
N SER A 454 -23.12 19.43 11.81
CA SER A 454 -22.42 20.06 12.93
C SER A 454 -20.98 19.53 13.07
N PRO A 455 -20.05 20.33 13.62
CA PRO A 455 -18.70 19.84 13.92
C PRO A 455 -18.71 18.65 14.89
N ARG A 456 -17.70 17.79 14.80
CA ARG A 456 -17.47 16.65 15.70
C ARG A 456 -16.40 17.02 16.75
N PRO A 457 -16.54 16.61 18.02
CA PRO A 457 -17.63 15.85 18.63
C PRO A 457 -18.84 16.71 19.05
N GLY A 458 -19.96 16.07 19.35
CA GLY A 458 -21.19 16.70 19.82
C GLY A 458 -22.36 15.72 19.90
N PRO A 459 -23.49 16.07 20.56
CA PRO A 459 -24.61 15.15 20.80
C PRO A 459 -25.27 14.65 19.51
N ASP A 460 -25.28 15.43 18.42
CA ASP A 460 -25.76 14.99 17.11
C ASP A 460 -24.89 13.83 16.56
N TRP A 461 -23.57 13.93 16.76
CA TRP A 461 -22.62 12.88 16.37
C TRP A 461 -22.75 11.65 17.25
N ASP A 462 -22.95 11.81 18.56
CA ASP A 462 -23.23 10.67 19.44
C ASP A 462 -24.53 9.95 19.04
N ALA A 463 -25.60 10.69 18.71
CA ALA A 463 -26.85 10.12 18.22
C ALA A 463 -26.74 9.49 16.82
N TYR A 464 -25.81 9.94 15.97
CA TYR A 464 -25.52 9.33 14.66
C TYR A 464 -24.67 8.06 14.79
N LEU A 465 -23.77 8.01 15.77
CA LEU A 465 -22.85 6.90 16.07
C LEU A 465 -23.40 5.91 17.11
N ASP A 466 -24.61 6.15 17.62
CA ASP A 466 -25.33 5.20 18.46
C ASP A 466 -25.78 3.98 17.63
N PRO A 467 -25.65 2.74 18.12
CA PRO A 467 -26.04 1.55 17.39
C PRO A 467 -27.49 1.53 16.90
N SER A 468 -28.43 2.17 17.60
CA SER A 468 -29.84 2.25 17.19
C SER A 468 -30.03 3.04 15.89
N ASN A 469 -29.06 3.88 15.52
CA ASN A 469 -29.07 4.63 14.27
C ASN A 469 -28.65 3.79 13.05
N TRP A 470 -28.37 2.49 13.19
CA TRP A 470 -27.90 1.63 12.11
C TRP A 470 -28.81 0.41 11.90
N GLU A 471 -28.87 -0.07 10.66
CA GLU A 471 -29.65 -1.26 10.28
C GLU A 471 -28.96 -2.09 9.21
N LEU A 472 -29.20 -3.40 9.22
CA LEU A 472 -28.68 -4.31 8.20
C LEU A 472 -29.40 -4.06 6.86
N GLN A 473 -28.64 -3.97 5.77
CA GLN A 473 -29.21 -3.82 4.43
C GLN A 473 -29.91 -5.12 3.99
N SER A 474 -31.24 -5.09 3.90
CA SER A 474 -32.06 -6.20 3.35
C SER A 474 -31.78 -6.44 1.86
N GLU A 475 -31.68 -5.34 1.10
CA GLU A 475 -31.23 -5.31 -0.30
C GLU A 475 -29.88 -4.57 -0.34
N PRO A 476 -28.73 -5.28 -0.25
CA PRO A 476 -27.44 -4.63 -0.12
C PRO A 476 -26.98 -3.96 -1.41
N ASP A 477 -26.52 -2.72 -1.29
CA ASP A 477 -25.88 -1.99 -2.38
C ASP A 477 -24.58 -2.69 -2.87
N THR A 478 -24.01 -2.21 -3.98
CA THR A 478 -22.70 -2.66 -4.46
C THR A 478 -21.51 -1.93 -3.84
N ILE A 479 -21.71 -1.11 -2.81
CA ILE A 479 -20.67 -0.29 -2.19
C ILE A 479 -19.96 -1.13 -1.11
N ILE A 480 -18.66 -1.34 -1.31
CA ILE A 480 -17.76 -1.80 -0.26
C ILE A 480 -16.88 -0.61 0.11
N HIS A 481 -17.13 -0.06 1.30
CA HIS A 481 -16.68 1.27 1.70
C HIS A 481 -15.15 1.37 1.66
N GLY A 482 -14.62 2.12 0.69
CA GLY A 482 -13.18 2.28 0.51
C GLY A 482 -12.44 1.03 0.00
N ALA A 483 -13.15 0.06 -0.60
CA ALA A 483 -12.54 -1.05 -1.31
C ALA A 483 -12.71 -0.91 -2.83
N VAL A 484 -11.65 -1.17 -3.59
CA VAL A 484 -11.63 -1.10 -5.07
C VAL A 484 -10.62 -2.10 -5.66
N PRO A 485 -10.70 -2.45 -6.95
CA PRO A 485 -9.75 -3.35 -7.59
C PRO A 485 -8.28 -2.88 -7.51
N GLY A 486 -7.37 -3.76 -7.12
CA GLY A 486 -5.91 -3.56 -7.27
C GLY A 486 -5.30 -2.41 -6.47
N HIS A 487 -5.89 -2.07 -5.32
CA HIS A 487 -5.40 -1.04 -4.40
C HIS A 487 -5.51 -1.52 -2.95
N ALA A 488 -4.86 -0.83 -2.02
CA ALA A 488 -5.08 -1.01 -0.58
C ALA A 488 -6.52 -0.62 -0.17
N GLN A 489 -7.05 -1.27 0.87
CA GLN A 489 -8.31 -0.88 1.52
C GLN A 489 -8.13 0.50 2.17
N ARG A 490 -9.06 1.43 1.89
CA ARG A 490 -9.02 2.81 2.37
C ARG A 490 -10.04 3.03 3.49
N LEU A 491 -9.59 3.58 4.63
CA LEU A 491 -10.44 4.00 5.74
C LEU A 491 -10.40 5.54 5.87
N THR A 492 -11.56 6.14 6.14
CA THR A 492 -11.74 7.60 6.23
C THR A 492 -12.76 7.92 7.32
N GLU A 493 -12.65 9.09 7.95
CA GLU A 493 -13.60 9.49 9.00
C GLU A 493 -15.05 9.63 8.51
N ARG A 494 -15.28 9.84 7.20
CA ARG A 494 -16.63 9.91 6.62
C ARG A 494 -17.24 8.53 6.41
N TRP A 495 -16.48 7.57 5.87
CA TRP A 495 -16.99 6.23 5.56
C TRP A 495 -16.97 5.31 6.78
N HIS A 496 -16.01 5.51 7.69
CA HIS A 496 -15.71 4.67 8.85
C HIS A 496 -15.73 5.48 10.16
N PRO A 497 -16.81 6.21 10.48
CA PRO A 497 -16.77 7.27 11.49
C PRO A 497 -16.52 6.75 12.91
N HIS A 498 -17.01 5.56 13.26
CA HIS A 498 -16.78 4.94 14.57
C HIS A 498 -15.31 4.56 14.84
N LEU A 499 -14.42 4.60 13.84
CA LEU A 499 -12.99 4.42 14.08
C LEU A 499 -12.31 5.63 14.71
N HIS A 500 -12.93 6.83 14.74
CA HIS A 500 -12.34 8.06 15.31
C HIS A 500 -10.87 8.30 14.86
N LEU A 501 -10.60 8.21 13.54
CA LEU A 501 -9.21 8.10 13.04
C LEU A 501 -8.25 9.20 13.51
N ARG A 502 -8.72 10.42 13.83
CA ARG A 502 -7.87 11.48 14.42
C ARG A 502 -7.26 11.13 15.78
N SER A 503 -7.98 10.40 16.65
CA SER A 503 -7.50 10.04 17.99
C SER A 503 -7.07 8.58 18.12
N SER A 504 -7.64 7.67 17.31
CA SER A 504 -7.27 6.25 17.34
C SER A 504 -6.01 5.89 16.55
N LEU A 505 -5.56 6.73 15.61
CA LEU A 505 -4.29 6.54 14.90
C LEU A 505 -3.12 7.03 15.77
N VAL A 506 -2.61 6.12 16.60
CA VAL A 506 -1.49 6.32 17.50
C VAL A 506 -0.20 6.57 16.73
N THR A 507 0.45 7.68 17.08
CA THR A 507 1.81 8.03 16.65
C THR A 507 2.85 7.07 17.24
N LEU A 508 3.77 6.58 16.39
CA LEU A 508 4.92 5.80 16.85
C LEU A 508 5.84 6.60 17.78
N PRO A 509 6.49 5.96 18.78
CA PRO A 509 7.64 6.55 19.45
C PRO A 509 8.79 6.76 18.46
N THR A 510 9.69 7.72 18.73
CA THR A 510 10.88 7.97 17.92
C THR A 510 11.65 6.66 17.68
N LEU A 511 12.02 6.41 16.41
CA LEU A 511 12.85 5.26 16.03
C LEU A 511 14.29 5.73 15.81
N GLN A 512 15.26 4.97 16.31
CA GLN A 512 16.68 5.22 16.14
C GLN A 512 17.25 4.41 14.95
N PRO A 513 18.42 4.79 14.41
CA PRO A 513 19.10 3.99 13.39
C PRO A 513 19.31 2.55 13.88
N GLY A 514 18.79 1.58 13.12
CA GLY A 514 18.80 0.16 13.44
C GLY A 514 17.54 -0.38 14.12
N ASP A 515 16.55 0.45 14.48
CA ASP A 515 15.26 -0.01 15.00
C ASP A 515 14.37 -0.58 13.88
N TYR A 516 13.60 -1.63 14.21
CA TYR A 516 12.69 -2.32 13.28
C TYR A 516 11.25 -2.25 13.81
N ILE A 517 10.43 -1.38 13.23
CA ILE A 517 8.98 -1.30 13.48
C ILE A 517 8.26 -2.28 12.55
N PHE A 518 7.25 -2.97 13.06
CA PHE A 518 6.45 -3.92 12.29
C PHE A 518 5.00 -3.97 12.79
N TRP A 519 4.08 -4.36 11.91
CA TRP A 519 2.64 -4.43 12.24
C TRP A 519 1.89 -5.52 11.47
N HIS A 520 0.81 -5.97 12.09
CA HIS A 520 -0.10 -7.01 11.62
C HIS A 520 -0.74 -6.58 10.27
N PRO A 521 -0.92 -7.50 9.29
CA PRO A 521 -1.31 -7.15 7.93
C PRO A 521 -2.66 -6.44 7.82
N ASP A 522 -3.62 -6.73 8.72
CA ASP A 522 -4.95 -6.11 8.73
C ASP A 522 -5.04 -4.80 9.53
N LEU A 523 -3.92 -4.32 10.11
CA LEU A 523 -3.92 -3.15 10.98
C LEU A 523 -3.98 -1.84 10.15
N PRO A 524 -4.91 -0.91 10.43
CA PRO A 524 -4.94 0.39 9.77
C PRO A 524 -3.72 1.25 10.10
N TYR A 525 -3.13 1.88 9.08
CA TYR A 525 -2.01 2.81 9.23
C TYR A 525 -2.14 4.04 8.32
N HIS A 526 -1.45 5.12 8.69
CA HIS A 526 -1.40 6.39 7.95
C HIS A 526 0.04 6.92 7.91
N PHE A 527 0.53 7.22 6.71
CA PHE A 527 1.76 7.99 6.54
C PHE A 527 1.44 9.48 6.40
N SER A 528 2.14 10.31 7.17
CA SER A 528 2.01 11.77 7.11
C SER A 528 3.01 12.36 6.12
N ASN A 529 2.47 12.90 5.02
CA ASN A 529 3.22 13.57 3.95
C ASN A 529 3.63 15.02 4.31
N SER A 530 3.28 15.52 5.50
CA SER A 530 3.45 16.92 5.88
C SER A 530 4.92 17.31 6.12
N ASP A 531 5.50 18.11 5.21
CA ASP A 531 6.84 18.73 5.36
C ASP A 531 6.96 19.65 6.61
N ALA A 532 5.85 20.00 7.24
CA ALA A 532 5.79 20.82 8.47
C ALA A 532 6.61 20.23 9.64
N ALA A 533 6.75 18.90 9.73
CA ALA A 533 7.61 18.27 10.74
C ALA A 533 9.10 18.59 10.51
N SER A 534 9.52 18.67 9.24
CA SER A 534 10.87 19.09 8.83
C SER A 534 11.06 20.61 8.88
N ALA A 535 10.00 21.42 8.72
CA ALA A 535 10.09 22.87 8.86
C ALA A 535 10.50 23.32 10.28
N ALA A 536 10.07 22.60 11.31
CA ALA A 536 10.46 22.87 12.72
C ALA A 536 11.94 22.57 13.02
N VAL A 537 12.62 21.78 12.18
CA VAL A 537 14.05 21.44 12.32
C VAL A 537 14.94 22.64 11.97
N ALA A 538 14.44 23.64 11.23
CA ALA A 538 15.19 24.83 10.87
C ALA A 538 15.43 25.83 12.03
N THR A 539 14.72 25.67 13.16
CA THR A 539 14.67 26.66 14.25
C THR A 539 14.97 26.11 15.65
N THR A 540 15.33 24.83 15.79
CA THR A 540 15.75 24.24 17.07
C THR A 540 17.25 23.89 17.08
N PRO A 541 18.08 24.51 17.93
CA PRO A 541 19.51 24.18 18.02
C PRO A 541 19.70 22.86 18.78
N ALA A 542 19.69 21.75 18.04
CA ALA A 542 19.98 20.42 18.57
C ALA A 542 21.39 20.37 19.20
N ALA A 543 21.54 19.63 20.31
CA ALA A 543 22.73 19.69 21.16
C ALA A 543 24.02 19.21 20.45
N ALA A 544 25.08 20.02 20.54
CA ALA A 544 26.38 19.76 19.91
C ALA A 544 27.12 18.57 20.57
N SER A 545 26.79 17.33 20.16
CA SER A 545 27.37 16.11 20.74
C SER A 545 27.50 14.91 19.78
N SER A 546 27.51 15.14 18.47
CA SER A 546 27.98 14.17 17.46
C SER A 546 28.54 14.87 16.22
N SER A 547 29.40 14.21 15.45
CA SER A 547 29.96 14.77 14.21
C SER A 547 28.84 15.11 13.22
N PRO A 548 28.91 16.25 12.50
CA PRO A 548 27.86 16.66 11.58
C PRO A 548 27.68 15.61 10.49
N ASN A 549 26.48 15.03 10.37
CA ASN A 549 26.17 14.07 9.33
C ASN A 549 26.28 14.76 7.95
N PRO A 550 27.19 14.33 7.05
CA PRO A 550 27.37 14.99 5.75
C PRO A 550 26.19 14.81 4.79
N TYR A 551 25.20 13.99 5.15
CA TYR A 551 23.96 13.80 4.39
C TYR A 551 22.76 13.98 5.33
N PRO A 552 22.10 15.16 5.35
CA PRO A 552 20.91 15.42 6.17
C PRO A 552 19.68 14.71 5.57
N VAL A 553 19.68 13.38 5.65
CA VAL A 553 18.74 12.49 4.97
C VAL A 553 18.17 11.47 5.96
N SER A 554 16.84 11.45 6.11
CA SER A 554 16.11 10.39 6.80
C SER A 554 15.77 9.27 5.83
N MET A 555 16.03 8.01 6.20
CA MET A 555 15.81 6.83 5.35
C MET A 555 15.15 5.68 6.12
N LEU A 556 14.09 5.11 5.53
CA LEU A 556 13.47 3.85 5.95
C LEU A 556 13.49 2.83 4.81
N LEU A 557 13.75 1.56 5.13
CA LEU A 557 13.57 0.45 4.20
C LEU A 557 12.27 -0.29 4.48
N TYR A 558 11.45 -0.51 3.45
CA TYR A 558 10.34 -1.46 3.53
C TYR A 558 10.90 -2.90 3.56
N VAL A 559 10.69 -3.57 4.69
CA VAL A 559 11.16 -4.93 5.00
C VAL A 559 10.07 -5.64 5.82
N PRO A 560 9.11 -6.33 5.17
CA PRO A 560 8.12 -7.12 5.89
C PRO A 560 8.73 -8.41 6.46
N ALA A 561 7.98 -9.10 7.32
CA ALA A 561 8.28 -10.47 7.72
C ALA A 561 7.33 -11.43 6.99
N ALA A 562 7.88 -12.31 6.16
CA ALA A 562 7.13 -13.25 5.33
C ALA A 562 7.76 -14.66 5.41
N PRO A 563 6.98 -15.70 5.80
CA PRO A 563 7.51 -17.06 5.93
C PRO A 563 7.68 -17.72 4.56
N LEU A 564 8.44 -18.81 4.50
CA LEU A 564 8.44 -19.67 3.33
C LEU A 564 7.08 -20.36 3.19
N THR A 565 6.44 -20.21 2.02
CA THR A 565 5.19 -20.88 1.60
C THR A 565 5.29 -21.21 0.12
N GLN A 566 4.37 -22.00 -0.43
CA GLN A 566 4.31 -22.24 -1.89
C GLN A 566 4.15 -20.93 -2.69
N THR A 567 3.19 -20.08 -2.32
CA THR A 567 2.94 -18.77 -2.96
C THR A 567 4.16 -17.86 -2.84
N ASN A 568 4.78 -17.83 -1.67
CA ASN A 568 5.94 -16.99 -1.39
C ASN A 568 7.18 -17.48 -2.18
N ALA A 569 7.34 -18.79 -2.40
CA ALA A 569 8.37 -19.35 -3.27
C ALA A 569 8.13 -19.03 -4.77
N LEU A 570 6.87 -19.07 -5.24
CA LEU A 570 6.50 -18.68 -6.61
C LEU A 570 6.79 -17.19 -6.89
N TYR A 571 6.56 -16.32 -5.90
CA TYR A 571 7.04 -14.94 -5.97
C TYR A 571 8.57 -14.86 -5.96
N LEU A 572 9.25 -15.60 -5.07
CA LEU A 572 10.69 -15.52 -4.91
C LEU A 572 11.45 -15.98 -6.18
N ALA A 573 10.92 -16.95 -6.92
CA ALA A 573 11.41 -17.35 -8.24
C ALA A 573 11.32 -16.20 -9.28
N ARG A 574 10.20 -15.45 -9.28
CA ARG A 574 10.04 -14.22 -10.10
C ARG A 574 11.01 -13.13 -9.63
N GLN A 575 11.14 -12.93 -8.32
CA GLN A 575 12.04 -11.94 -7.72
C GLN A 575 13.50 -12.19 -8.08
N ARG A 576 13.99 -13.43 -8.06
CA ARG A 576 15.36 -13.77 -8.50
C ARG A 576 15.63 -13.34 -9.94
N LYS A 577 14.67 -13.60 -10.84
CA LYS A 577 14.76 -13.21 -12.26
C LYS A 577 14.78 -11.69 -12.42
N ALA A 578 14.02 -10.95 -11.61
CA ALA A 578 14.05 -9.50 -11.57
C ALA A 578 15.40 -8.98 -11.03
N PHE A 579 15.85 -9.47 -9.86
CA PHE A 579 17.10 -9.11 -9.21
C PHE A 579 18.30 -9.26 -10.16
N ARG A 580 18.49 -10.44 -10.76
CA ARG A 580 19.64 -10.69 -11.65
C ARG A 580 19.64 -9.76 -12.87
N ARG A 581 18.47 -9.28 -13.31
CA ARG A 581 18.32 -8.30 -14.42
C ARG A 581 18.30 -6.83 -13.96
N GLY A 582 18.23 -6.55 -12.67
CA GLY A 582 18.03 -5.20 -12.12
C GLY A 582 16.62 -4.62 -12.37
N HIS A 583 15.63 -5.44 -12.75
CA HIS A 583 14.24 -5.01 -12.96
C HIS A 583 13.54 -4.73 -11.61
N PRO A 584 12.45 -3.94 -11.55
CA PRO A 584 11.61 -3.80 -10.36
C PRO A 584 11.19 -5.13 -9.73
N GLY A 585 10.81 -5.11 -8.44
CA GLY A 585 10.18 -6.27 -7.80
C GLY A 585 8.93 -6.72 -8.57
N PRO A 586 8.56 -8.02 -8.59
CA PRO A 586 7.48 -8.55 -9.44
C PRO A 586 6.15 -7.79 -9.35
N ASP A 587 5.79 -7.35 -8.15
CA ASP A 587 4.54 -6.63 -7.84
C ASP A 587 4.56 -5.16 -8.31
N PHE A 588 5.70 -4.69 -8.84
CA PHE A 588 5.94 -3.33 -9.36
C PHE A 588 6.29 -3.30 -10.86
N ASP A 589 6.24 -4.45 -11.58
CA ASP A 589 6.53 -4.55 -13.02
C ASP A 589 5.24 -4.55 -13.89
N THR A 590 4.07 -4.30 -13.29
CA THR A 590 2.74 -4.58 -13.88
C THR A 590 2.36 -3.77 -15.13
N LEU A 591 3.09 -2.71 -15.47
CA LEU A 591 2.76 -1.80 -16.56
C LEU A 591 3.59 -1.98 -17.84
N GLY A 592 4.71 -2.71 -17.81
CA GLY A 592 5.63 -2.89 -18.95
C GLY A 592 6.24 -1.59 -19.53
N ARG A 593 5.98 -0.43 -18.92
CA ARG A 593 6.36 0.90 -19.43
C ARG A 593 7.79 1.25 -19.05
N GLY A 594 8.74 0.95 -19.93
CA GLY A 594 10.08 1.52 -19.92
C GLY A 594 10.88 1.20 -18.66
N ILE A 595 11.15 -0.09 -18.45
CA ILE A 595 11.86 -0.64 -17.28
C ILE A 595 13.18 0.11 -17.03
N VAL A 596 13.22 0.97 -16.00
CA VAL A 596 14.43 1.69 -15.59
C VAL A 596 15.29 0.77 -14.73
N ALA A 597 15.92 -0.22 -15.38
CA ALA A 597 16.74 -1.22 -14.70
C ALA A 597 17.84 -0.57 -13.85
N GLU A 598 18.09 -1.14 -12.67
CA GLU A 598 19.23 -0.81 -11.82
C GLU A 598 20.47 -1.52 -12.34
N ASP A 599 21.46 -0.73 -12.77
CA ASP A 599 22.68 -1.20 -13.45
C ASP A 599 23.37 -2.32 -12.64
N PRO A 600 23.46 -3.56 -13.18
CA PRO A 600 24.08 -4.70 -12.51
C PRO A 600 25.54 -4.47 -12.08
N GLY A 601 26.28 -3.55 -12.71
CA GLY A 601 27.65 -3.20 -12.34
C GLY A 601 27.75 -2.13 -11.23
N LEU A 602 26.64 -1.52 -10.82
CA LEU A 602 26.62 -0.50 -9.75
C LEU A 602 25.91 -0.96 -8.47
N ARG A 603 24.97 -1.90 -8.57
CA ARG A 603 24.22 -2.46 -7.42
C ARG A 603 24.91 -3.70 -6.82
N PRO A 604 24.61 -4.07 -5.57
CA PRO A 604 24.94 -5.39 -5.03
C PRO A 604 24.47 -6.57 -5.90
N GLY A 605 25.31 -7.61 -5.98
CA GLY A 605 25.02 -8.90 -6.58
C GLY A 605 25.07 -10.06 -5.56
N ASP A 606 24.96 -11.29 -6.05
CA ASP A 606 24.93 -12.53 -5.26
C ASP A 606 26.13 -12.65 -4.29
N GLU A 607 27.34 -12.21 -4.70
CA GLU A 607 28.55 -12.18 -3.86
C GLU A 607 28.43 -11.28 -2.62
N GLU A 608 27.83 -10.09 -2.76
CA GLU A 608 27.66 -9.13 -1.66
C GLU A 608 26.62 -9.63 -0.66
N ILE A 609 25.59 -10.34 -1.13
CA ILE A 609 24.60 -11.03 -0.29
C ILE A 609 25.28 -12.15 0.52
N ALA A 610 26.11 -12.97 -0.14
CA ALA A 610 26.90 -14.01 0.51
C ALA A 610 27.89 -13.44 1.55
N ARG A 611 28.55 -12.31 1.23
CA ARG A 611 29.50 -11.63 2.13
C ARG A 611 28.83 -11.05 3.38
N VAL A 612 27.58 -10.58 3.27
CA VAL A 612 26.85 -9.95 4.39
C VAL A 612 26.09 -10.95 5.27
N GLY A 613 25.48 -11.98 4.68
CA GLY A 613 24.60 -12.90 5.42
C GLY A 613 24.76 -14.39 5.08
N GLY A 614 25.79 -14.76 4.33
CA GLY A 614 26.10 -16.14 3.98
C GLY A 614 24.98 -16.85 3.21
N VAL A 615 24.95 -18.18 3.34
CA VAL A 615 23.98 -19.04 2.65
C VAL A 615 22.54 -18.75 3.06
N GLU A 616 22.29 -18.31 4.30
CA GLU A 616 20.94 -18.01 4.80
C GLU A 616 20.35 -16.76 4.10
N ALA A 617 21.17 -15.75 3.79
CA ALA A 617 20.73 -14.61 3.01
C ALA A 617 20.53 -14.95 1.52
N LEU A 618 21.38 -15.82 0.95
CA LEU A 618 21.16 -16.35 -0.40
C LEU A 618 19.84 -17.13 -0.49
N ARG A 619 19.53 -17.97 0.51
CA ARG A 619 18.26 -18.70 0.63
C ARG A 619 17.07 -17.76 0.74
N ALA A 620 17.11 -16.79 1.65
CA ALA A 620 16.05 -15.79 1.80
C ALA A 620 15.80 -15.00 0.49
N MET A 621 16.82 -14.77 -0.33
CA MET A 621 16.73 -14.13 -1.64
C MET A 621 16.39 -15.08 -2.80
N GLY A 622 16.24 -16.39 -2.56
CA GLY A 622 15.95 -17.42 -3.57
C GLY A 622 17.15 -17.82 -4.45
N LEU A 623 18.36 -17.42 -4.06
CA LEU A 623 19.61 -17.60 -4.80
C LEU A 623 20.33 -18.92 -4.48
N ALA A 624 19.99 -19.57 -3.36
CA ALA A 624 20.48 -20.89 -2.97
C ALA A 624 19.32 -21.79 -2.49
N PRO A 625 19.40 -23.12 -2.64
CA PRO A 625 18.38 -24.05 -2.16
C PRO A 625 18.32 -24.08 -0.63
N TRP A 626 17.12 -24.32 -0.11
CA TRP A 626 16.86 -24.49 1.32
C TRP A 626 17.34 -25.85 1.79
N GLU A 627 18.34 -25.89 2.67
CA GLU A 627 18.75 -27.10 3.40
C GLU A 627 18.19 -27.01 4.83
N PRO A 628 17.14 -27.78 5.16
CA PRO A 628 16.56 -27.76 6.49
C PRO A 628 17.48 -28.51 7.48
N ARG A 629 17.58 -27.99 8.71
CA ARG A 629 18.27 -28.71 9.81
C ARG A 629 17.42 -29.88 10.29
N GLY A 630 17.57 -31.04 9.67
CA GLY A 630 16.83 -32.27 10.00
C GLY A 630 16.14 -32.87 8.77
N ARG A 631 14.99 -33.52 8.98
CA ARG A 631 14.13 -33.94 7.86
C ARG A 631 13.48 -32.71 7.20
N PRO A 632 13.43 -32.62 5.86
CA PRO A 632 12.65 -31.60 5.19
C PRO A 632 11.16 -31.65 5.55
N SER A 633 10.53 -30.47 5.59
CA SER A 633 9.08 -30.35 5.56
C SER A 633 8.63 -30.16 4.11
N ALA A 634 7.43 -30.65 3.76
CA ALA A 634 6.96 -30.68 2.38
C ALA A 634 6.95 -29.29 1.68
N VAL A 635 6.77 -28.20 2.44
CA VAL A 635 6.89 -26.82 1.93
C VAL A 635 8.31 -26.46 1.50
N VAL A 636 9.35 -27.03 2.12
CA VAL A 636 10.76 -26.83 1.74
C VAL A 636 11.09 -27.57 0.45
N ASP A 637 10.66 -28.83 0.33
CA ASP A 637 10.87 -29.62 -0.89
C ASP A 637 10.14 -28.98 -2.09
N LEU A 638 8.88 -28.56 -1.88
CA LEU A 638 8.09 -27.84 -2.87
C LEU A 638 8.70 -26.48 -3.24
N ALA A 639 9.21 -25.72 -2.27
CA ALA A 639 9.90 -24.46 -2.55
C ALA A 639 11.20 -24.67 -3.32
N ASN A 640 11.96 -25.73 -3.01
CA ASN A 640 13.16 -26.08 -3.76
C ASN A 640 12.83 -26.49 -5.20
N LEU A 641 11.79 -27.30 -5.44
CA LEU A 641 11.30 -27.64 -6.79
C LEU A 641 10.83 -26.40 -7.58
N ILE A 642 10.22 -25.41 -6.92
CA ILE A 642 9.79 -24.14 -7.54
C ILE A 642 10.99 -23.23 -7.87
N LEU A 643 11.99 -23.19 -6.99
CA LEU A 643 13.15 -22.30 -7.12
C LEU A 643 14.27 -22.91 -7.97
N PHE A 644 14.43 -24.23 -8.00
CA PHE A 644 15.52 -24.95 -8.67
C PHE A 644 14.97 -26.19 -9.41
N PRO A 645 14.16 -25.99 -10.48
CA PRO A 645 13.64 -27.07 -11.32
C PRO A 645 14.72 -27.54 -12.32
N GLU A 646 15.71 -28.28 -11.82
CA GLU A 646 16.79 -28.93 -12.59
C GLU A 646 16.97 -30.39 -12.15
#